data_AF-A0A0Q4GAE9-F1
#
_entry.id   AF-A0A0Q4GAE9-F1
#
_cell.length_a   1.000
_cell.length_b   1.000
_cell.length_c   1.000
_cell.angle_alpha   90.00
_cell.angle_beta   90.00
_cell.angle_gamma   90.00
#
_symmetry.space_group_name_H-M   'P 1'
#
loop_
_entity.id
_entity.type
_entity.pdbx_description
1 polymer ?
#
loop_
_entity_poly.entity_id
_entity_poly.type
_entity_poly.pdbx_seq_one_letter_code
_entity_poly.pdbx_strand_id
1 'polypeptide(L)'
;MDDRHISRRALVLGGTMAAAWASSPLQALAAGTAATALPPKVEALLARMTVEEKAGQLTIMAAAWAGGSATALNPAGAAASFDGQLADVRAGRLAGVFNGNGAAMAQRMQTTAMRESRLKIPLIFAADIIHGFRTVFPVPLAEAGSFDPDLARRTARAAGAEAAAAGIDWTFAPMVDIARDQRWGRGVEGAGEDVYLGRMMARARVEGFQGTRGLAAVDAVAACAKHFAAYGAGEAGLDYNSVDISERTLRDVYFPPFQAALAAGVPTVMAAFNEISGVPATANDWLLTQVLRREWGFGGLVVSDYTGDEELIAHGFAADAREATRLAFLAGVDMSMQSGLYIKHLPDLVGTGEVPMARLDQAVRRVLALKVSLGLFDDPFRRIDPRREKTEVRTRKTLALAREAGSRSIVMLKNAGDLLPLPRSGKRVALIGPFAQGRHDLIGPWNVYGTDADAVDLATGVREIVADPRAVTVVDGSGIETALPGGIAAAVAAANAADVAILAVGESQRMSGEAQSRSDIVIPAAQLQLVEAVVATGKPVVVLLSTGRGLALSGAVLDASSLLVTWFLGSEAGRSIADVLFGVVAPSARLPVSFPHATGQQPYHYAHKSTGRPNGPGPLAEYKAHYREFANDAAFAFGHGLTFGKISYSNLDTGGGRLTAEAGLTLSATVTNSGSHAADEVVQLYIQDVVASVTQPVRALKGFRRIALKPGEARVVTFTLTRSDLLFIGRDLVATVEPGQFRVWIAPSAQAEGVAGTITLV
;
A
#
# COMPACT_ATOMS: atom_id res chain seq x y z
N MET A 1 -8.98 -58.56 -9.47
CA MET A 1 -8.55 -57.84 -8.25
C MET A 1 -7.46 -56.88 -8.66
N ASP A 2 -7.80 -55.61 -8.88
CA ASP A 2 -7.21 -54.49 -8.13
C ASP A 2 -7.93 -53.22 -8.59
N ASP A 3 -8.75 -52.67 -7.69
CA ASP A 3 -9.74 -51.64 -7.97
C ASP A 3 -9.25 -50.34 -7.32
N ARG A 4 -8.70 -49.41 -8.12
CA ARG A 4 -8.23 -48.10 -7.64
C ARG A 4 -9.24 -47.00 -7.98
N HIS A 5 -10.34 -46.97 -7.24
CA HIS A 5 -11.24 -45.82 -7.24
C HIS A 5 -10.82 -44.80 -6.18
N ILE A 6 -10.31 -43.65 -6.62
CA ILE A 6 -10.12 -42.48 -5.76
C ILE A 6 -11.52 -41.92 -5.42
N SER A 7 -11.90 -41.98 -4.15
CA SER A 7 -13.22 -41.52 -3.71
C SER A 7 -13.38 -40.00 -3.85
N ARG A 8 -14.61 -39.53 -4.12
CA ARG A 8 -14.95 -38.09 -4.08
C ARG A 8 -14.57 -37.40 -2.76
N ARG A 9 -14.49 -38.14 -1.64
CA ARG A 9 -13.98 -37.65 -0.36
C ARG A 9 -12.48 -37.33 -0.39
N ALA A 10 -11.67 -38.12 -1.10
CA ALA A 10 -10.24 -37.86 -1.25
C ALA A 10 -9.95 -36.61 -2.12
N LEU A 11 -10.80 -36.34 -3.11
CA LEU A 11 -10.72 -35.11 -3.94
C LEU A 11 -11.13 -33.84 -3.15
N VAL A 12 -12.09 -33.95 -2.23
CA VAL A 12 -12.51 -32.84 -1.35
C VAL A 12 -11.52 -32.61 -0.20
N LEU A 13 -10.89 -33.67 0.32
CA LEU A 13 -9.76 -33.58 1.28
C LEU A 13 -8.52 -32.93 0.65
N GLY A 14 -8.22 -33.22 -0.62
CA GLY A 14 -7.12 -32.57 -1.35
C GLY A 14 -7.34 -31.06 -1.59
N GLY A 15 -8.58 -30.65 -1.88
CA GLY A 15 -8.93 -29.22 -2.07
C GLY A 15 -8.97 -28.41 -0.78
N THR A 16 -9.32 -29.03 0.36
CA THR A 16 -9.37 -28.38 1.68
C THR A 16 -7.99 -28.30 2.35
N MET A 17 -7.09 -29.27 2.10
CA MET A 17 -5.68 -29.16 2.50
C MET A 17 -4.94 -28.04 1.76
N ALA A 18 -5.25 -27.78 0.48
CA ALA A 18 -4.65 -26.69 -0.29
C ALA A 18 -5.04 -25.29 0.22
N ALA A 19 -6.26 -25.12 0.76
CA ALA A 19 -6.72 -23.86 1.33
C ALA A 19 -6.20 -23.62 2.76
N ALA A 20 -6.07 -24.67 3.58
CA ALA A 20 -5.45 -24.59 4.91
C ALA A 20 -3.90 -24.43 4.85
N TRP A 21 -3.27 -24.87 3.76
CA TRP A 21 -1.85 -24.62 3.49
C TRP A 21 -1.55 -23.16 3.11
N ALA A 22 -2.50 -22.43 2.55
CA ALA A 22 -2.31 -21.05 2.10
C ALA A 22 -2.30 -20.00 3.23
N SER A 23 -2.61 -20.39 4.46
CA SER A 23 -2.75 -19.49 5.63
C SER A 23 -1.80 -19.82 6.80
N SER A 24 -0.98 -20.86 6.69
CA SER A 24 -0.07 -21.30 7.77
C SER A 24 1.28 -20.57 7.74
N PRO A 25 1.85 -20.17 8.90
CA PRO A 25 3.24 -19.72 9.00
C PRO A 25 4.26 -20.79 8.56
N LEU A 26 3.86 -22.07 8.45
CA LEU A 26 4.67 -23.13 7.85
C LEU A 26 4.89 -22.94 6.34
N GLN A 27 4.11 -22.09 5.66
CA GLN A 27 4.37 -21.73 4.27
C GLN A 27 5.60 -20.83 4.14
N ALA A 28 5.96 -20.02 5.14
CA ALA A 28 7.25 -19.32 5.14
C ALA A 28 8.42 -20.31 5.22
N LEU A 29 8.25 -21.40 5.98
CA LEU A 29 9.22 -22.49 6.08
C LEU A 29 9.23 -23.41 4.84
N ALA A 30 8.12 -23.56 4.11
CA ALA A 30 8.01 -24.37 2.89
C ALA A 30 8.27 -23.56 1.59
N ALA A 31 8.09 -22.24 1.62
CA ALA A 31 8.46 -21.28 0.58
C ALA A 31 9.87 -20.72 0.81
N GLY A 32 10.67 -21.37 1.67
CA GLY A 32 12.11 -21.32 1.60
C GLY A 32 12.52 -21.80 0.21
N THR A 33 12.59 -20.87 -0.74
CA THR A 33 13.34 -21.09 -1.96
C THR A 33 14.76 -21.30 -1.49
N ALA A 34 15.17 -22.58 -1.40
CA ALA A 34 16.56 -22.97 -1.36
C ALA A 34 17.25 -22.08 -2.39
N ALA A 35 18.25 -21.31 -1.95
CA ALA A 35 18.96 -20.34 -2.77
C ALA A 35 19.12 -20.94 -4.18
N THR A 36 18.38 -20.40 -5.15
CA THR A 36 18.27 -21.05 -6.46
C THR A 36 19.69 -21.19 -6.99
N ALA A 37 20.16 -22.44 -7.08
CA ALA A 37 21.50 -22.73 -7.57
C ALA A 37 21.64 -22.04 -8.93
N LEU A 38 22.68 -21.21 -9.08
CA LEU A 38 22.87 -20.52 -10.34
C LEU A 38 23.08 -21.55 -11.45
N PRO A 39 22.61 -21.27 -12.67
CA PRO A 39 23.00 -22.08 -13.82
C PRO A 39 24.54 -22.18 -13.86
N PRO A 40 25.12 -23.35 -14.19
CA PRO A 40 26.57 -23.56 -14.12
C PRO A 40 27.40 -22.50 -14.86
N LYS A 41 26.88 -21.96 -15.97
CA LYS A 41 27.51 -20.86 -16.72
C LYS A 41 27.59 -19.56 -15.92
N VAL A 42 26.56 -19.23 -15.13
CA VAL A 42 26.51 -18.01 -14.31
C VAL A 42 27.34 -18.19 -13.05
N GLU A 43 27.36 -19.38 -12.46
CA GLU A 43 28.28 -19.70 -11.35
C GLU A 43 29.76 -19.58 -11.80
N ALA A 44 30.07 -20.01 -13.02
CA ALA A 44 31.41 -19.81 -13.62
C ALA A 44 31.74 -18.33 -13.88
N LEU A 45 30.74 -17.46 -14.11
CA LEU A 45 30.97 -16.01 -14.19
C LEU A 45 31.38 -15.46 -12.83
N LEU A 46 30.67 -15.83 -11.75
CA LEU A 46 30.99 -15.41 -10.38
C LEU A 46 32.45 -15.75 -10.01
N ALA A 47 32.88 -16.97 -10.35
CA ALA A 47 34.25 -17.43 -10.10
C ALA A 47 35.33 -16.64 -10.88
N ARG A 48 34.96 -16.00 -12.00
CA ARG A 48 35.87 -15.22 -12.86
C ARG A 48 35.88 -13.73 -12.54
N MET A 49 34.98 -13.25 -11.68
CA MET A 49 34.88 -11.83 -11.33
C MET A 49 36.01 -11.40 -10.40
N THR A 50 36.55 -10.20 -10.61
CA THR A 50 37.40 -9.53 -9.62
C THR A 50 36.57 -9.05 -8.44
N VAL A 51 37.23 -8.64 -7.35
CA VAL A 51 36.53 -8.09 -6.18
C VAL A 51 35.80 -6.79 -6.54
N GLU A 52 36.37 -5.97 -7.41
CA GLU A 52 35.77 -4.71 -7.89
C GLU A 52 34.53 -4.97 -8.76
N GLU A 53 34.58 -5.95 -9.66
CA GLU A 53 33.39 -6.32 -10.44
C GLU A 53 32.28 -6.91 -9.56
N LYS A 54 32.67 -7.64 -8.50
CA LYS A 54 31.73 -8.14 -7.49
C LYS A 54 31.08 -6.98 -6.75
N ALA A 55 31.85 -6.02 -6.25
CA ALA A 55 31.33 -4.79 -5.63
C ALA A 55 30.46 -3.98 -6.61
N GLY A 56 30.80 -3.97 -7.89
CA GLY A 56 30.00 -3.34 -8.94
C GLY A 56 28.62 -4.00 -9.12
N GLN A 57 28.52 -5.34 -9.01
CA GLN A 57 27.23 -6.04 -9.02
C GLN A 57 26.37 -5.74 -7.79
N LEU A 58 26.91 -5.12 -6.74
CA LEU A 58 26.19 -4.74 -5.54
C LEU A 58 25.86 -3.24 -5.49
N THR A 59 26.09 -2.52 -6.59
CA THR A 59 25.89 -1.07 -6.67
C THR A 59 24.78 -0.73 -7.66
N ILE A 60 23.76 -0.01 -7.20
CA ILE A 60 22.69 0.54 -8.04
C ILE A 60 22.56 2.05 -7.83
N MET A 61 22.50 2.83 -8.91
CA MET A 61 22.51 4.30 -8.86
C MET A 61 21.27 4.89 -9.52
N ALA A 62 20.87 6.10 -9.13
CA ALA A 62 19.84 6.83 -9.85
C ALA A 62 20.27 7.05 -11.30
N ALA A 63 19.37 6.81 -12.25
CA ALA A 63 19.67 6.96 -13.67
C ALA A 63 19.97 8.43 -14.01
N ALA A 64 21.09 8.70 -14.69
CA ALA A 64 21.45 10.07 -15.11
C ALA A 64 20.54 10.65 -16.22
N TRP A 65 19.51 9.91 -16.66
CA TRP A 65 18.47 10.33 -17.61
C TRP A 65 17.06 10.25 -16.99
N ALA A 66 16.98 10.33 -15.66
CA ALA A 66 15.72 10.42 -14.94
C ALA A 66 14.88 11.63 -15.40
N GLY A 67 13.55 11.48 -15.38
CA GLY A 67 12.64 12.59 -15.66
C GLY A 67 12.60 13.62 -14.53
N GLY A 68 11.95 14.78 -14.75
CA GLY A 68 11.88 15.85 -13.74
C GLY A 68 11.33 15.39 -12.39
N SER A 69 10.23 14.63 -12.36
CA SER A 69 9.64 14.09 -11.13
C SER A 69 10.57 13.11 -10.42
N ALA A 70 11.21 12.21 -11.18
CA ALA A 70 12.19 11.26 -10.66
C ALA A 70 13.38 11.99 -10.01
N THR A 71 13.92 13.02 -10.66
CA THR A 71 15.02 13.83 -10.13
C THR A 71 14.64 14.63 -8.89
N ALA A 72 13.37 15.04 -8.77
CA ALA A 72 12.88 15.75 -7.58
C ALA A 72 12.72 14.81 -6.36
N LEU A 73 12.32 13.56 -6.60
CA LEU A 73 12.19 12.54 -5.56
C LEU A 73 13.55 11.95 -5.17
N ASN A 74 14.36 11.59 -6.17
CA ASN A 74 15.60 10.86 -6.04
C ASN A 74 16.68 11.52 -6.91
N PRO A 75 17.28 12.64 -6.45
CA PRO A 75 18.23 13.40 -7.26
C PRO A 75 19.47 12.57 -7.56
N ALA A 76 19.82 12.43 -8.84
CA ALA A 76 21.15 11.94 -9.18
C ALA A 76 22.19 12.89 -8.55
N GLY A 77 23.22 12.33 -7.89
CA GLY A 77 24.27 13.16 -7.28
C GLY A 77 24.80 14.19 -8.28
N ALA A 78 25.18 15.39 -7.81
CA ALA A 78 25.42 16.58 -8.66
C ALA A 78 26.44 16.39 -9.81
N ALA A 79 27.28 15.36 -9.77
CA ALA A 79 28.27 15.02 -10.79
C ALA A 79 27.85 13.86 -11.73
N ALA A 80 26.66 13.28 -11.56
CA ALA A 80 26.21 12.14 -12.34
C ALA A 80 25.88 12.56 -13.79
N SER A 81 26.48 11.86 -14.76
CA SER A 81 26.19 12.03 -16.19
C SER A 81 25.98 10.67 -16.84
N PHE A 82 25.22 10.64 -17.94
CA PHE A 82 24.98 9.40 -18.67
C PHE A 82 26.30 8.79 -19.17
N ASP A 83 27.21 9.60 -19.69
CA ASP A 83 28.53 9.12 -20.16
C ASP A 83 29.40 8.59 -19.02
N GLY A 84 29.32 9.22 -17.83
CA GLY A 84 29.96 8.70 -16.61
C GLY A 84 29.42 7.32 -16.24
N GLN A 85 28.09 7.15 -16.22
CA GLN A 85 27.48 5.84 -15.95
C GLN A 85 27.83 4.80 -17.03
N LEU A 86 27.94 5.19 -18.31
CA LEU A 86 28.45 4.28 -19.35
C LEU A 86 29.89 3.86 -19.09
N ALA A 87 30.75 4.76 -18.60
CA ALA A 87 32.12 4.41 -18.21
C ALA A 87 32.14 3.41 -17.04
N ASP A 88 31.28 3.59 -16.05
CA ASP A 88 31.13 2.64 -14.94
C ASP A 88 30.62 1.27 -15.41
N VAL A 89 29.66 1.25 -16.33
CA VAL A 89 29.17 0.01 -16.96
C VAL A 89 30.29 -0.73 -17.70
N ARG A 90 31.12 -0.03 -18.50
CA ARG A 90 32.27 -0.64 -19.18
C ARG A 90 33.25 -1.28 -18.20
N ALA A 91 33.47 -0.60 -17.08
CA ALA A 91 34.37 -1.04 -16.02
C ALA A 91 33.75 -2.10 -15.08
N GLY A 92 32.49 -2.52 -15.29
CA GLY A 92 31.81 -3.49 -14.44
C GLY A 92 31.48 -2.98 -13.04
N ARG A 93 31.39 -1.65 -12.86
CA ARG A 93 31.17 -0.97 -11.57
C ARG A 93 29.69 -0.73 -11.21
N LEU A 94 28.76 -1.17 -12.06
CA LEU A 94 27.32 -1.01 -11.85
C LEU A 94 26.57 -2.31 -12.11
N ALA A 95 25.61 -2.61 -11.23
CA ALA A 95 24.68 -3.72 -11.37
C ALA A 95 23.49 -3.34 -12.26
N GLY A 96 23.18 -2.05 -12.28
CA GLY A 96 21.98 -1.47 -12.83
C GLY A 96 21.82 -0.01 -12.44
N VAL A 97 20.68 0.58 -12.83
CA VAL A 97 20.25 1.91 -12.38
C VAL A 97 18.76 1.91 -12.07
N PHE A 98 18.28 2.94 -11.40
CA PHE A 98 16.85 3.10 -11.11
C PHE A 98 16.26 4.44 -11.56
N ASN A 99 14.93 4.47 -11.74
CA ASN A 99 14.14 5.66 -12.12
C ASN A 99 14.56 6.33 -13.45
N GLY A 100 15.14 5.57 -14.38
CA GLY A 100 15.41 6.03 -15.75
C GLY A 100 14.12 6.20 -16.57
N ASN A 101 14.10 7.16 -17.49
CA ASN A 101 12.92 7.47 -18.31
C ASN A 101 13.10 7.04 -19.78
N GLY A 102 12.53 5.89 -20.13
CA GLY A 102 12.36 5.43 -21.52
C GLY A 102 13.30 4.31 -21.98
N ALA A 103 12.78 3.44 -22.84
CA ALA A 103 13.43 2.20 -23.27
C ALA A 103 14.66 2.45 -24.16
N ALA A 104 14.69 3.55 -24.92
CA ALA A 104 15.80 3.85 -25.83
C ALA A 104 17.12 4.11 -25.07
N MET A 105 17.06 4.77 -23.91
CA MET A 105 18.24 5.03 -23.09
C MET A 105 18.71 3.77 -22.37
N ALA A 106 17.78 2.96 -21.86
CA ALA A 106 18.07 1.62 -21.33
C ALA A 106 18.74 0.74 -22.40
N GLN A 107 18.28 0.79 -23.66
CA GLN A 107 18.89 0.06 -24.78
C GLN A 107 20.34 0.43 -25.01
N ARG A 108 20.66 1.74 -25.01
CA ARG A 108 22.04 2.23 -25.17
C ARG A 108 22.93 1.69 -24.05
N MET A 109 22.49 1.83 -22.80
CA MET A 109 23.27 1.41 -21.64
C MET A 109 23.46 -0.12 -21.59
N GLN A 110 22.41 -0.90 -21.85
CA GLN A 110 22.49 -2.36 -21.92
C GLN A 110 23.38 -2.82 -23.08
N THR A 111 23.36 -2.12 -24.22
CA THR A 111 24.27 -2.39 -25.34
C THR A 111 25.73 -2.22 -24.95
N THR A 112 26.07 -1.16 -24.20
CA THR A 112 27.42 -0.96 -23.67
C THR A 112 27.82 -2.08 -22.72
N ALA A 113 26.94 -2.51 -21.81
CA ALA A 113 27.22 -3.65 -20.93
C ALA A 113 27.56 -4.92 -21.74
N MET A 114 26.77 -5.21 -22.77
CA MET A 114 26.92 -6.44 -23.56
C MET A 114 28.10 -6.42 -24.53
N ARG A 115 28.48 -5.26 -25.07
CA ARG A 115 29.54 -5.15 -26.09
C ARG A 115 30.90 -4.78 -25.51
N GLU A 116 30.93 -3.95 -24.47
CA GLU A 116 32.14 -3.24 -24.06
C GLU A 116 32.63 -3.68 -22.67
N SER A 117 31.79 -4.30 -21.82
CA SER A 117 32.25 -4.85 -20.54
C SER A 117 32.97 -6.20 -20.71
N ARG A 118 33.90 -6.49 -19.79
CA ARG A 118 34.74 -7.69 -19.81
C ARG A 118 33.92 -8.99 -19.76
N LEU A 119 33.02 -9.09 -18.77
CA LEU A 119 32.22 -10.30 -18.51
C LEU A 119 30.83 -10.29 -19.13
N LYS A 120 30.37 -9.15 -19.68
CA LYS A 120 29.08 -9.03 -20.39
C LYS A 120 27.91 -9.47 -19.50
N ILE A 121 27.94 -9.07 -18.23
CA ILE A 121 26.84 -9.30 -17.29
C ILE A 121 25.77 -8.25 -17.56
N PRO A 122 24.51 -8.63 -17.82
CA PRO A 122 23.44 -7.67 -18.10
C PRO A 122 23.12 -6.79 -16.90
N LEU A 123 22.68 -5.57 -17.14
CA LEU A 123 22.21 -4.64 -16.13
C LEU A 123 20.74 -4.91 -15.77
N ILE A 124 20.33 -4.49 -14.58
CA ILE A 124 18.92 -4.39 -14.15
C ILE A 124 18.49 -2.92 -14.25
N PHE A 125 17.28 -2.67 -14.76
CA PHE A 125 16.66 -1.34 -14.67
C PHE A 125 15.51 -1.38 -13.67
N ALA A 126 15.63 -0.59 -12.60
CA ALA A 126 14.65 -0.56 -11.53
C ALA A 126 13.82 0.74 -11.51
N ALA A 127 12.68 0.77 -10.83
CA ALA A 127 11.92 2.00 -10.63
C ALA A 127 10.90 1.93 -9.49
N ASP A 128 10.55 3.09 -8.93
CA ASP A 128 9.37 3.25 -8.08
C ASP A 128 8.09 3.26 -8.94
N ILE A 129 7.43 2.10 -9.02
CA ILE A 129 6.14 1.90 -9.71
C ILE A 129 5.08 1.63 -8.63
N ILE A 130 4.75 2.65 -7.84
CA ILE A 130 4.00 2.50 -6.59
C ILE A 130 2.51 2.23 -6.86
N HIS A 131 1.87 3.10 -7.64
CA HIS A 131 0.43 3.01 -7.96
C HIS A 131 0.16 3.32 -9.44
N GLY A 132 1.10 2.96 -10.30
CA GLY A 132 0.99 3.17 -11.74
C GLY A 132 2.31 3.55 -12.38
N PHE A 133 2.32 3.52 -13.71
CA PHE A 133 3.41 4.05 -14.51
C PHE A 133 2.96 5.36 -15.16
N ARG A 134 2.52 5.35 -16.42
CA ARG A 134 1.91 6.53 -17.07
C ARG A 134 0.40 6.51 -16.98
N THR A 135 -0.22 5.34 -16.95
CA THR A 135 -1.54 5.19 -16.33
C THR A 135 -1.34 5.17 -14.82
N VAL A 136 -1.91 6.16 -14.13
CA VAL A 136 -1.87 6.26 -12.68
C VAL A 136 -3.19 5.79 -12.11
N PHE A 137 -3.13 4.88 -11.14
CA PHE A 137 -4.26 4.34 -10.38
C PHE A 137 -4.43 5.12 -9.07
N PRO A 138 -5.46 4.84 -8.25
CA PRO A 138 -5.56 5.44 -6.93
C PRO A 138 -4.34 5.14 -6.08
N VAL A 139 -3.97 6.06 -5.20
CA VAL A 139 -2.89 5.82 -4.23
C VAL A 139 -3.16 4.53 -3.45
N PRO A 140 -2.12 3.80 -3.01
CA PRO A 140 -2.26 2.49 -2.41
C PRO A 140 -3.25 2.41 -1.24
N LEU A 141 -3.30 3.46 -0.41
CA LEU A 141 -4.26 3.59 0.67
C LEU A 141 -5.70 3.62 0.13
N ALA A 142 -5.97 4.48 -0.86
CA ALA A 142 -7.29 4.58 -1.50
C ALA A 142 -7.73 3.26 -2.12
N GLU A 143 -6.84 2.60 -2.86
CA GLU A 143 -7.11 1.28 -3.47
C GLU A 143 -7.41 0.21 -2.42
N ALA A 144 -6.71 0.23 -1.27
CA ALA A 144 -7.00 -0.70 -0.19
C ALA A 144 -8.43 -0.56 0.34
N GLY A 145 -9.00 0.65 0.28
CA GLY A 145 -10.39 0.92 0.62
C GLY A 145 -11.40 0.19 -0.26
N SER A 146 -11.01 -0.32 -1.43
CA SER A 146 -11.89 -1.18 -2.23
C SER A 146 -12.17 -2.56 -1.61
N PHE A 147 -11.33 -3.00 -0.65
CA PHE A 147 -11.34 -4.35 -0.09
C PHE A 147 -11.38 -5.42 -1.20
N ASP A 148 -10.62 -5.19 -2.28
CA ASP A 148 -10.61 -6.02 -3.49
C ASP A 148 -9.18 -6.38 -3.90
N PRO A 149 -8.64 -7.49 -3.37
CA PRO A 149 -7.32 -7.98 -3.76
C PRO A 149 -7.22 -8.29 -5.26
N ASP A 150 -8.32 -8.62 -5.94
CA ASP A 150 -8.27 -8.84 -7.39
C ASP A 150 -8.05 -7.52 -8.14
N LEU A 151 -8.73 -6.45 -7.72
CA LEU A 151 -8.49 -5.11 -8.28
C LEU A 151 -7.03 -4.69 -8.10
N ALA A 152 -6.48 -4.81 -6.87
CA ALA A 152 -5.07 -4.49 -6.59
C ALA A 152 -4.08 -5.34 -7.43
N ARG A 153 -4.41 -6.61 -7.67
CA ARG A 153 -3.62 -7.48 -8.57
C ARG A 153 -3.70 -7.01 -10.02
N ARG A 154 -4.88 -6.58 -10.50
CA ARG A 154 -5.08 -6.10 -11.89
C ARG A 154 -4.38 -4.77 -12.14
N THR A 155 -4.43 -3.83 -11.20
CA THR A 155 -3.76 -2.52 -11.30
C THR A 155 -2.24 -2.69 -11.24
N ALA A 156 -1.70 -3.48 -10.30
CA ALA A 156 -0.28 -3.82 -10.25
C ALA A 156 0.19 -4.54 -11.53
N ARG A 157 -0.64 -5.43 -12.09
CA ARG A 157 -0.33 -6.08 -13.38
C ARG A 157 -0.28 -5.09 -14.53
N ALA A 158 -1.22 -4.15 -14.60
CA ALA A 158 -1.21 -3.10 -15.61
C ALA A 158 0.02 -2.19 -15.46
N ALA A 159 0.31 -1.72 -14.25
CA ALA A 159 1.46 -0.87 -13.97
C ALA A 159 2.79 -1.57 -14.30
N GLY A 160 2.96 -2.83 -13.87
CA GLY A 160 4.14 -3.63 -14.17
C GLY A 160 4.30 -3.92 -15.67
N ALA A 161 3.21 -4.13 -16.41
CA ALA A 161 3.27 -4.33 -17.86
C ALA A 161 3.67 -3.05 -18.60
N GLU A 162 3.15 -1.88 -18.20
CA GLU A 162 3.57 -0.59 -18.76
C GLU A 162 5.04 -0.31 -18.46
N ALA A 163 5.49 -0.54 -17.22
CA ALA A 163 6.88 -0.37 -16.82
C ALA A 163 7.82 -1.32 -17.60
N ALA A 164 7.45 -2.59 -17.72
CA ALA A 164 8.19 -3.57 -18.51
C ALA A 164 8.27 -3.18 -19.99
N ALA A 165 7.21 -2.62 -20.58
CA ALA A 165 7.25 -2.11 -21.96
C ALA A 165 8.22 -0.93 -22.13
N ALA A 166 8.52 -0.19 -21.05
CA ALA A 166 9.50 0.89 -21.01
C ALA A 166 10.93 0.43 -20.62
N GLY A 167 11.17 -0.87 -20.52
CA GLY A 167 12.49 -1.44 -20.21
C GLY A 167 12.79 -1.62 -18.72
N ILE A 168 11.80 -1.49 -17.82
CA ILE A 168 11.98 -1.73 -16.39
C ILE A 168 11.88 -3.22 -16.08
N ASP A 169 12.81 -3.75 -15.30
CA ASP A 169 12.88 -5.14 -14.86
C ASP A 169 12.41 -5.35 -13.42
N TRP A 170 12.56 -4.34 -12.57
CA TRP A 170 12.39 -4.44 -11.12
C TRP A 170 11.67 -3.21 -10.57
N THR A 171 10.71 -3.39 -9.67
CA THR A 171 10.04 -2.27 -9.01
C THR A 171 10.22 -2.29 -7.49
N PHE A 172 10.38 -1.10 -6.92
CA PHE A 172 10.41 -0.86 -5.48
C PHE A 172 8.99 -0.79 -4.90
N ALA A 173 8.20 -1.83 -5.15
CA ALA A 173 6.82 -1.99 -4.71
C ALA A 173 6.49 -3.49 -4.55
N PRO A 174 5.54 -3.86 -3.67
CA PRO A 174 4.68 -2.97 -2.89
C PRO A 174 5.32 -2.42 -1.62
N MET A 175 4.92 -1.20 -1.23
CA MET A 175 5.04 -0.74 0.15
C MET A 175 3.95 -1.44 0.99
N VAL A 176 4.35 -2.06 2.10
CA VAL A 176 3.50 -2.94 2.92
C VAL A 176 3.55 -2.63 4.41
N ASP A 177 4.13 -1.48 4.79
CA ASP A 177 4.17 -1.05 6.17
C ASP A 177 2.75 -0.81 6.71
N ILE A 178 2.47 -1.33 7.90
CA ILE A 178 1.27 -0.97 8.65
C ILE A 178 1.46 0.44 9.21
N ALA A 179 0.52 1.34 8.91
CA ALA A 179 0.53 2.72 9.40
C ALA A 179 -0.62 2.94 10.39
N ARG A 180 -0.28 3.19 11.66
CA ARG A 180 -1.25 3.45 12.76
C ARG A 180 -1.18 4.88 13.30
N ASP A 181 -0.32 5.70 12.71
CA ASP A 181 -0.21 7.12 13.00
C ASP A 181 -0.48 7.92 11.72
N GLN A 182 -1.61 8.62 11.70
CA GLN A 182 -2.04 9.35 10.50
C GLN A 182 -1.22 10.61 10.24
N ARG A 183 -0.36 11.02 11.17
CA ARG A 183 0.58 12.14 10.96
C ARG A 183 1.63 11.80 9.90
N TRP A 184 2.01 10.54 9.79
CA TRP A 184 3.04 10.08 8.87
C TRP A 184 2.58 10.19 7.41
N GLY A 185 3.37 10.90 6.59
CA GLY A 185 3.03 11.17 5.19
C GLY A 185 2.96 9.92 4.32
N ARG A 186 3.78 8.91 4.60
CA ARG A 186 3.91 7.70 3.77
C ARG A 186 2.84 6.65 4.03
N GLY A 187 1.94 6.87 5.00
CA GLY A 187 0.76 6.01 5.20
C GLY A 187 -0.08 5.86 3.91
N VAL A 188 -0.02 6.88 3.04
CA VAL A 188 -0.64 6.91 1.70
C VAL A 188 -0.14 5.79 0.77
N GLU A 189 1.10 5.32 0.95
CA GLU A 189 1.75 4.29 0.12
C GLU A 189 1.40 2.86 0.55
N GLY A 190 0.83 2.69 1.74
CA GLY A 190 0.51 1.40 2.33
C GLY A 190 -0.94 0.96 2.10
N ALA A 191 -1.38 -0.03 2.89
CA ALA A 191 -2.74 -0.56 2.86
C ALA A 191 -3.56 -0.21 4.11
N GLY A 192 -3.15 0.83 4.85
CA GLY A 192 -3.81 1.32 6.06
C GLY A 192 -3.33 0.63 7.35
N GLU A 193 -4.25 0.50 8.32
CA GLU A 193 -3.90 0.15 9.71
C GLU A 193 -4.06 -1.34 10.06
N ASP A 194 -4.64 -2.13 9.15
CA ASP A 194 -5.06 -3.52 9.41
C ASP A 194 -4.11 -4.57 8.84
N VAL A 195 -3.80 -5.56 9.68
CA VAL A 195 -2.86 -6.64 9.36
C VAL A 195 -3.44 -7.60 8.32
N TYR A 196 -4.72 -7.97 8.42
CA TYR A 196 -5.34 -8.92 7.49
C TYR A 196 -5.47 -8.31 6.10
N LEU A 197 -5.99 -7.08 6.00
CA LEU A 197 -6.07 -6.33 4.75
C LEU A 197 -4.68 -6.11 4.16
N GLY A 198 -3.69 -5.72 4.97
CA GLY A 198 -2.30 -5.54 4.56
C GLY A 198 -1.71 -6.79 3.92
N ARG A 199 -1.92 -7.97 4.52
CA ARG A 199 -1.49 -9.27 3.95
C ARG A 199 -2.12 -9.54 2.59
N MET A 200 -3.43 -9.31 2.46
CA MET A 200 -4.16 -9.57 1.21
C MET A 200 -3.69 -8.66 0.08
N MET A 201 -3.48 -7.37 0.37
CA MET A 201 -3.01 -6.39 -0.62
C MET A 201 -1.54 -6.61 -1.00
N ALA A 202 -0.68 -6.93 -0.02
CA ALA A 202 0.73 -7.28 -0.27
C ALA A 202 0.85 -8.44 -1.26
N ARG A 203 0.14 -9.55 -0.99
CA ARG A 203 0.11 -10.72 -1.87
C ARG A 203 -0.40 -10.36 -3.27
N ALA A 204 -1.53 -9.67 -3.36
CA ALA A 204 -2.15 -9.29 -4.63
C ALA A 204 -1.20 -8.47 -5.52
N ARG A 205 -0.51 -7.49 -4.94
CA ARG A 205 0.40 -6.62 -5.69
C ARG A 205 1.65 -7.36 -6.16
N VAL A 206 2.25 -8.21 -5.32
CA VAL A 206 3.37 -9.07 -5.73
C VAL A 206 2.97 -9.98 -6.90
N GLU A 207 1.85 -10.70 -6.78
CA GLU A 207 1.33 -11.55 -7.86
C GLU A 207 1.02 -10.74 -9.13
N GLY A 208 0.50 -9.51 -8.96
CA GLY A 208 0.22 -8.56 -10.04
C GLY A 208 1.47 -8.19 -10.82
N PHE A 209 2.51 -7.66 -10.16
CA PHE A 209 3.76 -7.24 -10.80
C PHE A 209 4.51 -8.39 -11.47
N GLN A 210 4.55 -9.56 -10.83
CA GLN A 210 5.35 -10.70 -11.29
C GLN A 210 4.62 -11.56 -12.33
N GLY A 211 3.29 -11.52 -12.35
CA GLY A 211 2.47 -12.20 -13.34
C GLY A 211 2.48 -13.73 -13.19
N THR A 212 1.52 -14.38 -13.84
CA THR A 212 1.33 -15.84 -13.71
C THR A 212 2.27 -16.66 -14.60
N ARG A 213 2.94 -16.03 -15.57
CA ARG A 213 3.91 -16.66 -16.48
C ARG A 213 5.35 -16.64 -15.94
N GLY A 214 5.55 -16.11 -14.73
CA GLY A 214 6.85 -16.00 -14.07
C GLY A 214 7.68 -14.79 -14.51
N LEU A 215 8.77 -14.54 -13.78
CA LEU A 215 9.61 -13.36 -13.92
C LEU A 215 10.37 -13.26 -15.24
N ALA A 216 10.46 -14.33 -16.03
CA ALA A 216 11.06 -14.27 -17.38
C ALA A 216 10.08 -13.75 -18.46
N ALA A 217 8.82 -13.46 -18.10
CA ALA A 217 7.85 -12.90 -19.02
C ALA A 217 8.17 -11.42 -19.37
N VAL A 218 7.99 -11.06 -20.64
CA VAL A 218 8.31 -9.72 -21.21
C VAL A 218 7.48 -8.56 -20.64
N ASP A 219 6.40 -8.87 -19.94
CA ASP A 219 5.43 -7.96 -19.33
C ASP A 219 5.43 -8.06 -17.79
N ALA A 220 6.31 -8.89 -17.20
CA ALA A 220 6.48 -9.03 -15.77
C ALA A 220 7.66 -8.20 -15.27
N VAL A 221 7.56 -7.69 -14.04
CA VAL A 221 8.67 -7.06 -13.31
C VAL A 221 8.83 -7.75 -11.96
N ALA A 222 10.06 -7.83 -11.45
CA ALA A 222 10.31 -8.26 -10.08
C ALA A 222 9.70 -7.24 -9.11
N ALA A 223 9.05 -7.72 -8.05
CA ALA A 223 8.57 -6.88 -6.96
C ALA A 223 9.62 -6.75 -5.85
N CYS A 224 9.52 -5.71 -5.03
CA CYS A 224 10.31 -5.48 -3.83
C CYS A 224 9.40 -5.07 -2.67
N ALA A 225 9.29 -5.92 -1.65
CA ALA A 225 8.52 -5.56 -0.46
C ALA A 225 9.30 -4.52 0.36
N LYS A 226 8.66 -3.39 0.69
CA LYS A 226 9.28 -2.29 1.46
C LYS A 226 8.35 -1.71 2.53
N HIS A 227 8.85 -1.12 3.61
CA HIS A 227 10.27 -0.95 3.98
C HIS A 227 10.57 -1.79 5.22
N PHE A 228 11.48 -2.75 5.10
CA PHE A 228 11.69 -3.78 6.13
C PHE A 228 12.59 -3.25 7.27
N ALA A 229 12.07 -2.96 8.47
CA ALA A 229 10.70 -3.19 8.92
C ALA A 229 10.18 -2.13 9.90
N ALA A 230 8.85 -2.13 10.07
CA ALA A 230 8.10 -1.32 11.02
C ALA A 230 8.24 0.20 10.83
N TYR A 231 8.57 0.63 9.61
CA TYR A 231 8.82 2.03 9.30
C TYR A 231 7.61 2.93 9.56
N GLY A 232 6.39 2.43 9.34
CA GLY A 232 5.14 3.13 9.67
C GLY A 232 4.83 3.28 11.17
N ALA A 233 5.75 2.87 12.05
CA ALA A 233 5.68 3.05 13.49
C ALA A 233 6.55 4.21 14.02
N GLY A 234 7.16 5.01 13.12
CA GLY A 234 8.04 6.13 13.50
C GLY A 234 7.40 7.05 14.54
N GLU A 235 8.15 7.34 15.59
CA GLU A 235 7.66 8.14 16.72
C GLU A 235 7.07 9.48 16.27
N ALA A 236 5.95 9.86 16.89
CA ALA A 236 5.16 11.05 16.57
C ALA A 236 4.64 11.12 15.11
N GLY A 237 4.69 10.01 14.37
CA GLY A 237 4.39 9.97 12.94
C GLY A 237 5.34 10.86 12.12
N LEU A 238 6.54 11.11 12.63
CA LEU A 238 7.59 11.83 11.91
C LEU A 238 8.37 10.84 11.04
N ASP A 239 8.51 11.18 9.77
CA ASP A 239 9.24 10.34 8.81
C ASP A 239 10.70 10.12 9.26
N TYR A 240 11.23 8.93 8.98
CA TYR A 240 12.58 8.45 9.36
C TYR A 240 12.86 8.30 10.86
N ASN A 241 11.95 8.75 11.73
CA ASN A 241 12.18 8.83 13.16
C ASN A 241 12.32 7.44 13.82
N SER A 242 12.79 7.43 15.06
CA SER A 242 12.99 6.23 15.87
C SER A 242 11.74 5.35 15.94
N VAL A 243 11.95 4.03 15.96
CA VAL A 243 10.92 3.04 16.23
C VAL A 243 11.36 2.22 17.44
N ASP A 244 10.64 2.34 18.55
CA ASP A 244 10.81 1.49 19.73
C ASP A 244 9.51 0.73 20.02
N ILE A 245 9.48 -0.55 19.65
CA ILE A 245 8.33 -1.44 19.86
C ILE A 245 8.80 -2.84 20.24
N SER A 246 7.98 -3.53 21.03
CA SER A 246 8.31 -4.91 21.43
C SER A 246 8.37 -5.86 20.23
N GLU A 247 9.21 -6.88 20.32
CA GLU A 247 9.28 -7.95 19.31
C GLU A 247 7.94 -8.64 19.07
N ARG A 248 7.11 -8.77 20.11
CA ARG A 248 5.73 -9.26 19.98
C ARG A 248 4.93 -8.40 19.00
N THR A 249 4.99 -7.08 19.14
CA THR A 249 4.32 -6.16 18.23
C THR A 249 4.88 -6.26 16.81
N LEU A 250 6.19 -6.39 16.64
CA LEU A 250 6.80 -6.65 15.33
C LEU A 250 6.18 -7.90 14.68
N ARG A 251 6.14 -9.02 15.40
CA ARG A 251 5.63 -10.30 14.91
C ARG A 251 4.11 -10.31 14.68
N ASP A 252 3.32 -9.68 15.55
CA ASP A 252 1.85 -9.64 15.46
C ASP A 252 1.34 -8.64 14.41
N VAL A 253 2.05 -7.53 14.20
CA VAL A 253 1.52 -6.38 13.45
C VAL A 253 2.34 -6.04 12.20
N TYR A 254 3.65 -5.89 12.33
CA TYR A 254 4.47 -5.26 11.28
C TYR A 254 5.11 -6.26 10.32
N PHE A 255 5.43 -7.47 10.78
CA PHE A 255 5.97 -8.55 9.96
C PHE A 255 4.97 -9.26 9.06
N PRO A 256 3.69 -9.46 9.42
CA PRO A 256 2.79 -10.28 8.63
C PRO A 256 2.58 -9.84 7.16
N PRO A 257 2.49 -8.54 6.81
CA PRO A 257 2.43 -8.13 5.41
C PRO A 257 3.69 -8.51 4.60
N PHE A 258 4.89 -8.40 5.19
CA PHE A 258 6.12 -8.88 4.56
C PHE A 258 6.10 -10.40 4.38
N GLN A 259 5.70 -11.16 5.40
CA GLN A 259 5.55 -12.61 5.30
C GLN A 259 4.56 -13.02 4.19
N ALA A 260 3.48 -12.25 3.99
CA ALA A 260 2.55 -12.47 2.88
C ALA A 260 3.19 -12.16 1.51
N ALA A 261 4.02 -11.12 1.40
CA ALA A 261 4.79 -10.83 0.19
C ALA A 261 5.82 -11.95 -0.12
N LEU A 262 6.49 -12.48 0.90
CA LEU A 262 7.41 -13.62 0.79
C LEU A 262 6.68 -14.88 0.34
N ALA A 263 5.52 -15.19 0.94
CA ALA A 263 4.69 -16.31 0.54
C ALA A 263 4.16 -16.18 -0.91
N ALA A 264 3.98 -14.95 -1.40
CA ALA A 264 3.65 -14.64 -2.78
C ALA A 264 4.86 -14.73 -3.75
N GLY A 265 6.06 -15.02 -3.23
CA GLY A 265 7.28 -15.19 -4.01
C GLY A 265 7.96 -13.88 -4.41
N VAL A 266 7.91 -12.85 -3.56
CA VAL A 266 8.70 -11.62 -3.79
C VAL A 266 10.20 -11.95 -3.78
N PRO A 267 11.00 -11.58 -4.80
CA PRO A 267 12.41 -11.93 -4.89
C PRO A 267 13.32 -10.97 -4.14
N THR A 268 12.84 -9.78 -3.79
CA THR A 268 13.63 -8.74 -3.13
C THR A 268 12.90 -8.07 -1.97
N VAL A 269 13.68 -7.59 -1.01
CA VAL A 269 13.21 -6.79 0.14
C VAL A 269 14.09 -5.54 0.25
N MET A 270 13.49 -4.40 0.55
CA MET A 270 14.21 -3.15 0.81
C MET A 270 14.27 -2.91 2.31
N ALA A 271 15.47 -2.69 2.86
CA ALA A 271 15.65 -2.32 4.26
C ALA A 271 15.08 -0.91 4.51
N ALA A 272 14.51 -0.67 5.70
CA ALA A 272 13.97 0.64 6.08
C ALA A 272 15.04 1.62 6.58
N PHE A 273 14.67 2.90 6.67
CA PHE A 273 15.51 3.96 7.22
C PHE A 273 15.62 3.95 8.74
N ASN A 274 14.54 3.58 9.44
CA ASN A 274 14.44 3.71 10.89
C ASN A 274 15.36 2.74 11.64
N GLU A 275 15.71 3.11 12.87
CA GLU A 275 16.15 2.16 13.86
C GLU A 275 14.99 1.34 14.43
N ILE A 276 15.31 0.14 14.95
CA ILE A 276 14.41 -0.63 15.81
C ILE A 276 15.13 -0.81 17.14
N SER A 277 14.63 -0.17 18.19
CA SER A 277 15.22 -0.17 19.54
C SER A 277 16.72 0.14 19.54
N GLY A 278 17.11 1.25 18.88
CA GLY A 278 18.50 1.71 18.83
C GLY A 278 19.39 1.12 17.73
N VAL A 279 18.87 0.22 16.89
CA VAL A 279 19.67 -0.40 15.80
C VAL A 279 19.05 -0.10 14.42
N PRO A 280 19.70 0.70 13.55
CA PRO A 280 19.24 1.00 12.19
C PRO A 280 18.94 -0.28 11.39
N ALA A 281 17.78 -0.35 10.72
CA ALA A 281 17.36 -1.55 10.01
C ALA A 281 18.39 -2.01 8.95
N THR A 282 19.06 -1.08 8.28
CA THR A 282 20.15 -1.34 7.31
C THR A 282 21.36 -2.07 7.92
N ALA A 283 21.60 -1.94 9.22
CA ALA A 283 22.72 -2.58 9.93
C ALA A 283 22.26 -3.61 11.00
N ASN A 284 20.99 -4.01 10.97
CA ASN A 284 20.40 -4.87 11.99
C ASN A 284 20.51 -6.37 11.62
N ASP A 285 21.55 -7.07 12.13
CA ASP A 285 21.76 -8.52 11.88
C ASP A 285 20.60 -9.38 12.39
N TRP A 286 20.01 -9.00 13.54
CA TRP A 286 18.85 -9.71 14.07
C TRP A 286 17.68 -9.66 13.06
N LEU A 287 17.39 -8.48 12.51
CA LEU A 287 16.31 -8.31 11.54
C LEU A 287 16.62 -8.98 10.19
N LEU A 288 17.75 -8.62 9.58
CA LEU A 288 18.05 -8.98 8.19
C LEU A 288 18.62 -10.39 8.03
N THR A 289 19.25 -10.94 9.05
CA THR A 289 19.86 -12.27 9.00
C THR A 289 19.13 -13.26 9.89
N GLN A 290 18.91 -12.98 11.18
CA GLN A 290 18.26 -13.95 12.06
C GLN A 290 16.78 -14.13 11.68
N VAL A 291 15.98 -13.06 11.66
CA VAL A 291 14.55 -13.13 11.34
C VAL A 291 14.33 -13.43 9.86
N LEU A 292 14.79 -12.53 8.97
CA LEU A 292 14.45 -12.63 7.56
C LEU A 292 15.03 -13.89 6.88
N ARG A 293 16.30 -14.21 7.12
CA ARG A 293 16.96 -15.33 6.42
C ARG A 293 16.88 -16.65 7.17
N ARG A 294 17.12 -16.69 8.49
CA ARG A 294 17.16 -17.95 9.23
C ARG A 294 15.77 -18.41 9.67
N GLU A 295 14.96 -17.53 10.27
CA GLU A 295 13.61 -17.90 10.71
C GLU A 295 12.64 -18.04 9.53
N TRP A 296 12.65 -17.09 8.59
CA TRP A 296 11.69 -17.09 7.46
C TRP A 296 12.22 -17.74 6.18
N GLY A 297 13.50 -18.11 6.14
CA GLY A 297 14.09 -18.81 4.99
C GLY A 297 14.23 -17.96 3.72
N PHE A 298 14.28 -16.61 3.83
CA PHE A 298 14.37 -15.75 2.65
C PHE A 298 15.74 -15.87 1.93
N GLY A 299 15.71 -16.48 0.74
CA GLY A 299 16.89 -16.65 -0.13
C GLY A 299 17.17 -15.48 -1.08
N GLY A 300 16.27 -14.50 -1.15
CA GLY A 300 16.31 -13.39 -2.12
C GLY A 300 17.30 -12.27 -1.77
N LEU A 301 17.22 -11.20 -2.57
CA LEU A 301 18.08 -10.03 -2.50
C LEU A 301 17.56 -9.01 -1.47
N VAL A 302 18.45 -8.51 -0.61
CA VAL A 302 18.17 -7.33 0.23
C VAL A 302 18.87 -6.11 -0.35
N VAL A 303 18.12 -5.05 -0.66
CA VAL A 303 18.66 -3.75 -1.08
C VAL A 303 18.51 -2.74 0.06
N SER A 304 19.46 -1.82 0.22
CA SER A 304 19.25 -0.66 1.09
C SER A 304 18.14 0.22 0.52
N ASP A 305 17.52 1.04 1.37
CA ASP A 305 16.84 2.23 0.86
C ASP A 305 17.87 3.23 0.28
N TYR A 306 17.38 4.30 -0.33
CA TYR A 306 18.18 5.38 -0.89
C TYR A 306 19.17 5.91 0.15
N THR A 307 20.48 5.76 -0.08
CA THR A 307 21.56 6.15 0.87
C THR A 307 21.46 5.57 2.28
N GLY A 308 20.60 4.57 2.53
CA GLY A 308 20.36 4.05 3.87
C GLY A 308 21.58 3.41 4.53
N ASP A 309 22.60 3.00 3.76
CA ASP A 309 23.89 2.55 4.28
C ASP A 309 24.79 3.71 4.70
N GLU A 310 24.84 4.80 3.93
CA GLU A 310 25.55 6.04 4.30
C GLU A 310 24.96 6.71 5.54
N GLU A 311 23.65 6.67 5.68
CA GLU A 311 22.92 7.28 6.80
C GLU A 311 23.21 6.64 8.17
N LEU A 312 23.87 5.47 8.21
CA LEU A 312 24.40 4.89 9.45
C LEU A 312 25.34 5.85 10.19
N ILE A 313 25.99 6.76 9.47
CA ILE A 313 26.85 7.81 10.05
C ILE A 313 26.00 8.84 10.78
N ALA A 314 24.90 9.30 10.16
CA ALA A 314 23.99 10.28 10.77
C ALA A 314 23.25 9.69 11.98
N HIS A 315 22.93 8.39 11.94
CA HIS A 315 22.44 7.62 13.09
C HIS A 315 23.47 7.53 14.24
N GLY A 316 24.74 7.86 14.00
CA GLY A 316 25.83 7.66 14.97
C GLY A 316 26.20 6.18 15.18
N PHE A 317 25.74 5.29 14.29
CA PHE A 317 26.00 3.85 14.35
C PHE A 317 27.30 3.45 13.65
N ALA A 318 27.83 4.32 12.79
CA ALA A 318 29.12 4.17 12.11
C ALA A 318 29.96 5.45 12.25
N ALA A 319 31.27 5.32 12.46
CA ALA A 319 32.17 6.46 12.54
C ALA A 319 32.44 7.13 11.18
N ASP A 320 32.42 6.34 10.11
CA ASP A 320 32.68 6.81 8.74
C ASP A 320 32.05 5.89 7.68
N ALA A 321 32.23 6.26 6.41
CA ALA A 321 31.68 5.54 5.26
C ALA A 321 32.23 4.11 5.09
N ARG A 322 33.48 3.85 5.49
CA ARG A 322 34.08 2.52 5.39
C ARG A 322 33.47 1.60 6.45
N GLU A 323 33.33 2.10 7.67
CA GLU A 323 32.65 1.37 8.74
C GLU A 323 31.16 1.14 8.42
N ALA A 324 30.47 2.16 7.91
CA ALA A 324 29.06 2.05 7.50
C ALA A 324 28.88 0.95 6.44
N THR A 325 29.76 0.90 5.43
CA THR A 325 29.79 -0.19 4.43
C THR A 325 29.93 -1.55 5.09
N ARG A 326 30.90 -1.70 6.01
CA ARG A 326 31.17 -2.97 6.68
C ARG A 326 29.96 -3.42 7.50
N LEU A 327 29.36 -2.53 8.28
CA LEU A 327 28.24 -2.83 9.16
C LEU A 327 26.99 -3.23 8.36
N ALA A 328 26.57 -2.43 7.38
CA ALA A 328 25.42 -2.74 6.53
C ALA A 328 25.60 -4.08 5.79
N PHE A 329 26.79 -4.28 5.21
CA PHE A 329 27.07 -5.45 4.39
C PHE A 329 27.09 -6.74 5.20
N LEU A 330 27.70 -6.72 6.39
CA LEU A 330 27.75 -7.88 7.29
C LEU A 330 26.38 -8.17 7.92
N ALA A 331 25.55 -7.17 8.18
CA ALA A 331 24.21 -7.35 8.75
C ALA A 331 23.25 -8.10 7.82
N GLY A 332 23.41 -7.96 6.50
CA GLY A 332 22.65 -8.74 5.52
C GLY A 332 22.17 -8.00 4.28
N VAL A 333 22.47 -6.70 4.16
CA VAL A 333 22.22 -5.92 2.94
C VAL A 333 23.14 -6.44 1.83
N ASP A 334 22.57 -6.80 0.69
CA ASP A 334 23.33 -7.32 -0.45
C ASP A 334 23.67 -6.22 -1.45
N MET A 335 22.77 -5.27 -1.69
CA MET A 335 22.93 -4.21 -2.69
C MET A 335 22.79 -2.82 -2.04
N SER A 336 23.75 -1.94 -2.32
CA SER A 336 23.76 -0.54 -1.89
C SER A 336 23.11 0.34 -2.96
N MET A 337 22.13 1.12 -2.53
CA MET A 337 21.40 2.08 -3.37
C MET A 337 21.97 3.48 -3.19
N GLN A 338 22.37 4.08 -4.32
CA GLN A 338 22.80 5.47 -4.48
C GLN A 338 24.11 5.91 -3.79
N SER A 339 24.44 5.43 -2.59
CA SER A 339 25.56 5.99 -1.82
C SER A 339 26.93 5.80 -2.47
N GLY A 340 27.09 4.77 -3.33
CA GLY A 340 28.34 4.43 -3.97
C GLY A 340 29.41 3.88 -3.00
N LEU A 341 29.04 3.60 -1.75
CA LEU A 341 29.98 3.16 -0.73
C LEU A 341 30.51 1.75 -0.99
N TYR A 342 29.66 0.85 -1.49
CA TYR A 342 30.05 -0.55 -1.72
C TYR A 342 31.16 -0.67 -2.76
N ILE A 343 31.03 -0.02 -3.91
CA ILE A 343 32.08 -0.02 -4.95
C ILE A 343 33.39 0.63 -4.46
N LYS A 344 33.29 1.60 -3.54
CA LYS A 344 34.43 2.34 -2.99
C LYS A 344 35.18 1.56 -1.91
N HIS A 345 34.47 0.86 -1.01
CA HIS A 345 35.05 0.34 0.22
C HIS A 345 35.10 -1.19 0.31
N LEU A 346 34.22 -1.94 -0.37
CA LEU A 346 34.26 -3.41 -0.29
C LEU A 346 35.57 -4.03 -0.80
N PRO A 347 36.20 -3.54 -1.89
CA PRO A 347 37.46 -4.12 -2.35
C PRO A 347 38.56 -4.12 -1.28
N ASP A 348 38.71 -2.99 -0.57
CA ASP A 348 39.66 -2.86 0.53
C ASP A 348 39.25 -3.72 1.74
N LEU A 349 37.98 -3.67 2.15
CA LEU A 349 37.47 -4.46 3.28
C LEU A 349 37.66 -5.98 3.10
N VAL A 350 37.55 -6.48 1.86
CA VAL A 350 37.85 -7.88 1.54
C VAL A 350 39.37 -8.12 1.51
N GLY A 351 40.14 -7.19 0.95
CA GLY A 351 41.60 -7.26 0.91
C GLY A 351 42.25 -7.31 2.29
N THR A 352 41.70 -6.61 3.28
CA THR A 352 42.15 -6.64 4.68
C THR A 352 41.57 -7.80 5.50
N GLY A 353 40.59 -8.53 4.96
CA GLY A 353 39.94 -9.67 5.62
C GLY A 353 38.83 -9.29 6.61
N GLU A 354 38.47 -8.02 6.73
CA GLU A 354 37.37 -7.55 7.59
C GLU A 354 35.98 -7.95 7.05
N VAL A 355 35.88 -8.15 5.73
CA VAL A 355 34.72 -8.77 5.07
C VAL A 355 35.15 -10.08 4.42
N PRO A 356 34.55 -11.23 4.78
CA PRO A 356 34.88 -12.49 4.15
C PRO A 356 34.48 -12.53 2.66
N MET A 357 35.37 -13.04 1.80
CA MET A 357 35.10 -13.28 0.37
C MET A 357 33.81 -14.11 0.15
N ALA A 358 33.54 -15.09 1.02
CA ALA A 358 32.33 -15.90 0.94
C ALA A 358 31.04 -15.07 1.10
N ARG A 359 31.05 -14.02 1.93
CA ARG A 359 29.89 -13.11 2.10
C ARG A 359 29.68 -12.25 0.85
N LEU A 360 30.78 -11.78 0.25
CA LEU A 360 30.76 -11.08 -1.04
C LEU A 360 30.20 -11.97 -2.15
N ASP A 361 30.68 -13.21 -2.28
CA ASP A 361 30.16 -14.16 -3.25
C ASP A 361 28.68 -14.48 -3.04
N GLN A 362 28.24 -14.57 -1.79
CA GLN A 362 26.84 -14.80 -1.46
C GLN A 362 25.94 -13.63 -1.91
N ALA A 363 26.35 -12.38 -1.65
CA ALA A 363 25.59 -11.21 -2.09
C ALA A 363 25.49 -11.15 -3.62
N VAL A 364 26.62 -11.33 -4.31
CA VAL A 364 26.65 -11.29 -5.78
C VAL A 364 25.82 -12.43 -6.37
N ARG A 365 25.87 -13.63 -5.77
CA ARG A 365 25.04 -14.76 -6.20
C ARG A 365 23.54 -14.43 -6.17
N ARG A 366 23.06 -13.67 -5.17
CA ARG A 366 21.65 -13.23 -5.09
C ARG A 366 21.28 -12.25 -6.20
N VAL A 367 22.16 -11.30 -6.51
CA VAL A 367 21.97 -10.38 -7.65
C VAL A 367 21.93 -11.14 -8.97
N LEU A 368 22.87 -12.07 -9.18
CA LEU A 368 22.90 -12.90 -10.39
C LEU A 368 21.67 -13.81 -10.48
N ALA A 369 21.17 -14.35 -9.38
CA ALA A 369 19.96 -15.17 -9.34
C ALA A 369 18.71 -14.37 -9.71
N LEU A 370 18.62 -13.10 -9.30
CA LEU A 370 17.55 -12.19 -9.74
C LEU A 370 17.63 -11.96 -11.26
N LYS A 371 18.83 -11.69 -11.80
CA LYS A 371 19.05 -11.51 -13.25
C LYS A 371 18.68 -12.76 -14.06
N VAL A 372 18.99 -13.96 -13.54
CA VAL A 372 18.58 -15.24 -14.13
C VAL A 372 17.07 -15.38 -14.10
N SER A 373 16.42 -15.11 -12.97
CA SER A 373 14.96 -15.23 -12.81
C SER A 373 14.20 -14.28 -13.74
N LEU A 374 14.79 -13.11 -14.03
CA LEU A 374 14.27 -12.13 -14.99
C LEU A 374 14.52 -12.51 -16.46
N GLY A 375 15.25 -13.58 -16.72
CA GLY A 375 15.60 -14.06 -18.07
C GLY A 375 16.64 -13.19 -18.79
N LEU A 376 17.40 -12.36 -18.06
CA LEU A 376 18.35 -11.40 -18.64
C LEU A 376 19.62 -12.04 -19.21
N PHE A 377 20.00 -13.21 -18.69
CA PHE A 377 21.09 -14.00 -19.27
C PHE A 377 20.70 -14.73 -20.56
N ASP A 378 19.41 -14.98 -20.77
CA ASP A 378 18.89 -15.56 -22.01
C ASP A 378 18.67 -14.49 -23.07
N ASP A 379 18.09 -13.35 -22.67
CA ASP A 379 17.90 -12.18 -23.52
C ASP A 379 18.04 -10.89 -22.67
N PRO A 380 19.17 -10.17 -22.76
CA PRO A 380 19.41 -8.97 -21.96
C PRO A 380 18.55 -7.77 -22.40
N PHE A 381 17.89 -7.84 -23.55
CA PHE A 381 17.03 -6.79 -24.10
C PHE A 381 15.54 -7.14 -24.02
N ARG A 382 15.18 -8.23 -23.36
CA ARG A 382 13.83 -8.82 -23.32
C ARG A 382 12.68 -7.84 -23.07
N ARG A 383 12.91 -6.81 -22.24
CA ARG A 383 11.94 -5.76 -21.89
C ARG A 383 12.23 -4.42 -22.56
N ILE A 384 13.39 -4.28 -23.19
CA ILE A 384 13.85 -3.03 -23.77
C ILE A 384 13.36 -2.98 -25.22
N ASP A 385 12.14 -2.50 -25.42
CA ASP A 385 11.56 -2.31 -26.75
C ASP A 385 10.87 -0.93 -26.88
N PRO A 386 11.52 0.05 -27.54
CA PRO A 386 10.93 1.36 -27.78
C PRO A 386 9.62 1.35 -28.58
N ARG A 387 9.29 0.27 -29.29
CA ARG A 387 7.99 0.12 -29.97
C ARG A 387 6.91 -0.23 -28.95
N ARG A 388 7.16 -1.20 -28.07
CA ARG A 388 6.22 -1.57 -26.99
C ARG A 388 5.94 -0.40 -26.07
N GLU A 389 6.97 0.38 -25.70
CA GLU A 389 6.78 1.60 -24.91
C GLU A 389 5.73 2.54 -25.53
N LYS A 390 5.71 2.67 -26.86
CA LYS A 390 4.76 3.54 -27.58
C LYS A 390 3.36 2.94 -27.71
N THR A 391 3.23 1.61 -27.77
CA THR A 391 1.97 0.94 -28.10
C THR A 391 1.25 0.32 -26.90
N GLU A 392 1.97 0.03 -25.81
CA GLU A 392 1.46 -0.70 -24.64
C GLU A 392 1.29 0.18 -23.40
N VAL A 393 1.81 1.40 -23.40
CA VAL A 393 1.72 2.33 -22.28
C VAL A 393 0.53 3.28 -22.44
N ARG A 394 -0.22 3.51 -21.35
CA ARG A 394 -1.36 4.44 -21.29
C ARG A 394 -2.44 4.15 -22.33
N THR A 395 -2.80 2.88 -22.44
CA THR A 395 -3.84 2.41 -23.37
C THR A 395 -5.24 2.76 -22.87
N ARG A 396 -6.23 2.69 -23.77
CA ARG A 396 -7.66 2.81 -23.38
C ARG A 396 -8.07 1.77 -22.33
N LYS A 397 -7.51 0.57 -22.38
CA LYS A 397 -7.81 -0.51 -21.43
C LYS A 397 -7.29 -0.19 -20.03
N THR A 398 -6.07 0.34 -19.93
CA THR A 398 -5.49 0.71 -18.64
C THR A 398 -6.19 1.94 -18.06
N LEU A 399 -6.57 2.93 -18.88
CA LEU A 399 -7.41 4.06 -18.43
C LEU A 399 -8.80 3.61 -17.97
N ALA A 400 -9.45 2.68 -18.67
CA ALA A 400 -10.73 2.13 -18.21
C ALA A 400 -10.60 1.43 -16.84
N LEU A 401 -9.50 0.69 -16.62
CA LEU A 401 -9.19 0.12 -15.32
C LEU A 401 -8.89 1.20 -14.26
N ALA A 402 -8.23 2.29 -14.62
CA ALA A 402 -7.99 3.42 -13.70
C ALA A 402 -9.29 4.08 -13.25
N ARG A 403 -10.26 4.23 -14.15
CA ARG A 403 -11.60 4.72 -13.82
C ARG A 403 -12.37 3.74 -12.93
N GLU A 404 -12.32 2.43 -13.24
CA GLU A 404 -12.90 1.39 -12.38
C GLU A 404 -12.31 1.43 -10.97
N ALA A 405 -10.98 1.47 -10.88
CA ALA A 405 -10.27 1.52 -9.62
C ALA A 405 -10.61 2.79 -8.83
N GLY A 406 -10.59 3.95 -9.50
CA GLY A 406 -10.98 5.22 -8.89
C GLY A 406 -12.37 5.19 -8.28
N SER A 407 -13.39 4.76 -9.03
CA SER A 407 -14.76 4.70 -8.52
C SER A 407 -14.93 3.69 -7.38
N ARG A 408 -14.15 2.60 -7.37
CA ARG A 408 -14.15 1.58 -6.31
C ARG A 408 -13.34 1.95 -5.07
N SER A 409 -12.62 3.08 -5.09
CA SER A 409 -11.82 3.58 -3.96
C SER A 409 -12.48 4.74 -3.21
N ILE A 410 -13.57 5.30 -3.72
CA ILE A 410 -14.29 6.42 -3.09
C ILE A 410 -15.15 5.91 -1.92
N VAL A 411 -14.89 6.45 -0.73
CA VAL A 411 -15.59 6.07 0.51
C VAL A 411 -16.64 7.12 0.85
N MET A 412 -17.92 6.73 0.90
CA MET A 412 -18.98 7.64 1.35
C MET A 412 -19.14 7.56 2.86
N LEU A 413 -18.82 8.62 3.60
CA LEU A 413 -18.90 8.66 5.06
C LEU A 413 -20.30 9.01 5.56
N LYS A 414 -20.97 9.93 4.86
CA LYS A 414 -22.32 10.43 5.17
C LYS A 414 -23.11 10.69 3.88
N ASN A 415 -24.43 10.49 3.92
CA ASN A 415 -25.38 10.83 2.85
C ASN A 415 -26.79 11.03 3.43
N ALA A 416 -26.98 12.12 4.16
CA ALA A 416 -28.25 12.47 4.79
C ALA A 416 -29.31 12.85 3.74
N GLY A 417 -30.55 12.41 3.97
CA GLY A 417 -31.68 12.69 3.10
C GLY A 417 -31.59 12.06 1.70
N ASP A 418 -30.67 11.11 1.50
CA ASP A 418 -30.39 10.50 0.19
C ASP A 418 -30.11 11.56 -0.91
N LEU A 419 -29.31 12.58 -0.56
CA LEU A 419 -28.90 13.64 -1.49
C LEU A 419 -28.17 13.07 -2.70
N LEU A 420 -27.28 12.09 -2.49
CA LEU A 420 -26.63 11.34 -3.57
C LEU A 420 -27.35 10.02 -3.85
N PRO A 421 -27.39 9.58 -5.13
CA PRO A 421 -26.78 10.21 -6.30
C PRO A 421 -27.56 11.44 -6.83
N LEU A 422 -26.84 12.39 -7.40
CA LEU A 422 -27.42 13.57 -8.05
C LEU A 422 -28.05 13.21 -9.41
N PRO A 423 -29.15 13.88 -9.81
CA PRO A 423 -29.69 13.73 -11.15
C PRO A 423 -28.75 14.38 -12.18
N ARG A 424 -28.65 13.78 -13.37
CA ARG A 424 -27.80 14.28 -14.47
C ARG A 424 -28.39 15.47 -15.22
N SER A 425 -29.67 15.76 -15.02
CA SER A 425 -30.40 16.84 -15.70
C SER A 425 -31.29 17.60 -14.73
N GLY A 426 -31.61 18.86 -15.06
CA GLY A 426 -32.58 19.65 -14.30
C GLY A 426 -32.08 20.21 -12.96
N LYS A 427 -30.77 20.13 -12.70
CA LYS A 427 -30.12 20.80 -11.56
C LYS A 427 -28.94 21.63 -12.04
N ARG A 428 -28.80 22.82 -11.47
CA ARG A 428 -27.59 23.65 -11.54
C ARG A 428 -26.64 23.23 -10.42
N VAL A 429 -25.39 23.01 -10.76
CA VAL A 429 -24.35 22.52 -9.85
C VAL A 429 -23.28 23.60 -9.73
N ALA A 430 -22.96 23.98 -8.49
CA ALA A 430 -21.76 24.76 -8.20
C ALA A 430 -20.65 23.83 -7.72
N LEU A 431 -19.56 23.71 -8.49
CA LEU A 431 -18.32 23.08 -8.05
C LEU A 431 -17.43 24.16 -7.42
N ILE A 432 -17.10 23.97 -6.15
CA ILE A 432 -16.44 24.98 -5.33
C ILE A 432 -15.23 24.35 -4.65
N GLY A 433 -14.10 25.05 -4.61
CA GLY A 433 -12.92 24.62 -3.85
C GLY A 433 -11.66 24.51 -4.70
N PRO A 434 -10.47 24.46 -4.06
CA PRO A 434 -9.19 24.45 -4.77
C PRO A 434 -8.97 23.19 -5.63
N PHE A 435 -9.75 22.13 -5.42
CA PHE A 435 -9.68 20.89 -6.22
C PHE A 435 -10.86 20.73 -7.19
N ALA A 436 -11.66 21.78 -7.40
CA ALA A 436 -12.84 21.71 -8.26
C ALA A 436 -12.48 21.63 -9.76
N GLN A 437 -11.33 22.17 -10.15
CA GLN A 437 -10.82 22.19 -11.52
C GLN A 437 -9.29 22.30 -11.49
N GLY A 438 -8.66 22.03 -12.63
CA GLY A 438 -7.23 22.16 -12.80
C GLY A 438 -6.51 20.82 -12.84
N ARG A 439 -5.39 20.80 -13.55
CA ARG A 439 -4.52 19.63 -13.70
C ARG A 439 -3.42 19.66 -12.65
N HIS A 440 -3.81 19.58 -11.38
CA HIS A 440 -2.92 19.49 -10.22
C HIS A 440 -3.58 18.67 -9.10
N ASP A 441 -2.78 17.99 -8.29
CA ASP A 441 -3.24 17.22 -7.12
C ASP A 441 -4.23 16.09 -7.43
N LEU A 442 -4.17 15.50 -8.64
CA LEU A 442 -5.09 14.44 -9.09
C LEU A 442 -4.47 13.06 -8.90
N ILE A 443 -3.18 12.95 -9.24
CA ILE A 443 -2.50 11.65 -9.34
C ILE A 443 -1.88 11.18 -8.02
N GLY A 444 -1.77 12.04 -7.03
CA GLY A 444 -1.23 11.71 -5.71
C GLY A 444 0.30 11.74 -5.64
N PRO A 445 0.87 11.62 -4.42
CA PRO A 445 2.31 11.59 -4.21
C PRO A 445 2.94 10.32 -4.79
N TRP A 446 4.28 10.28 -4.82
CA TRP A 446 5.04 9.11 -5.26
C TRP A 446 4.75 8.64 -6.68
N ASN A 447 4.69 9.61 -7.60
CA ASN A 447 4.53 9.34 -9.01
C ASN A 447 5.76 9.79 -9.82
N VAL A 448 6.49 8.82 -10.37
CA VAL A 448 7.74 9.05 -11.10
C VAL A 448 7.52 9.39 -12.58
N TYR A 449 6.48 8.82 -13.21
CA TYR A 449 6.34 8.80 -14.68
C TYR A 449 5.03 9.37 -15.23
N GLY A 450 3.98 9.40 -14.42
CA GLY A 450 2.72 10.06 -14.70
C GLY A 450 2.79 11.57 -14.39
N THR A 451 1.76 12.28 -14.84
CA THR A 451 1.65 13.72 -14.65
C THR A 451 0.19 14.12 -14.52
N ASP A 452 -0.10 15.10 -13.66
CA ASP A 452 -1.44 15.68 -13.55
C ASP A 452 -1.89 16.29 -14.89
N ALA A 453 -0.94 16.71 -15.74
CA ALA A 453 -1.23 17.24 -17.08
C ALA A 453 -1.99 16.26 -17.98
N ASP A 454 -1.90 14.96 -17.72
CA ASP A 454 -2.60 13.92 -18.47
C ASP A 454 -3.86 13.42 -17.74
N ALA A 455 -4.10 13.85 -16.51
CA ALA A 455 -5.23 13.41 -15.71
C ALA A 455 -6.51 14.23 -16.00
N VAL A 456 -7.65 13.65 -15.62
CA VAL A 456 -8.97 14.29 -15.76
C VAL A 456 -9.36 14.93 -14.43
N ASP A 457 -9.57 16.24 -14.45
CA ASP A 457 -10.01 17.01 -13.28
C ASP A 457 -11.53 16.85 -13.02
N LEU A 458 -11.96 17.26 -11.82
CA LEU A 458 -13.35 17.12 -11.38
C LEU A 458 -14.33 17.85 -12.31
N ALA A 459 -14.06 19.11 -12.64
CA ALA A 459 -14.90 19.90 -13.52
C ALA A 459 -15.11 19.24 -14.89
N THR A 460 -14.05 18.67 -15.50
CA THR A 460 -14.16 17.94 -16.76
C THR A 460 -15.03 16.70 -16.59
N GLY A 461 -14.78 15.88 -15.57
CA GLY A 461 -15.57 14.67 -15.33
C GLY A 461 -17.06 14.96 -15.09
N VAL A 462 -17.38 16.00 -14.32
CA VAL A 462 -18.76 16.42 -14.06
C VAL A 462 -19.42 16.99 -15.32
N ARG A 463 -18.72 17.80 -16.11
CA ARG A 463 -19.26 18.35 -17.37
C ARG A 463 -19.53 17.27 -18.42
N GLU A 464 -18.73 16.20 -18.44
CA GLU A 464 -18.93 15.07 -19.35
C GLU A 464 -20.19 14.24 -19.02
N ILE A 465 -20.64 14.22 -17.76
CA ILE A 465 -21.75 13.36 -17.32
C ILE A 465 -23.11 14.06 -17.24
N VAL A 466 -23.14 15.37 -16.98
CA VAL A 466 -24.39 16.13 -16.91
C VAL A 466 -24.96 16.37 -18.31
N ALA A 467 -26.28 16.47 -18.42
CA ALA A 467 -26.96 16.67 -19.69
C ALA A 467 -26.69 18.06 -20.30
N ASP A 468 -26.51 19.09 -19.46
CA ASP A 468 -26.12 20.44 -19.88
C ASP A 468 -24.85 20.89 -19.14
N PRO A 469 -23.68 20.89 -19.80
CA PRO A 469 -22.43 21.36 -19.21
C PRO A 469 -22.47 22.82 -18.73
N ARG A 470 -23.40 23.65 -19.24
CA ARG A 470 -23.56 25.05 -18.83
C ARG A 470 -24.27 25.19 -17.49
N ALA A 471 -24.90 24.13 -17.00
CA ALA A 471 -25.48 24.07 -15.66
C ALA A 471 -24.41 23.94 -14.56
N VAL A 472 -23.13 23.80 -14.92
CA VAL A 472 -22.00 23.64 -13.99
C VAL A 472 -21.21 24.93 -13.89
N THR A 473 -21.33 25.61 -12.76
CA THR A 473 -20.48 26.75 -12.39
C THR A 473 -19.29 26.25 -11.58
N VAL A 474 -18.10 26.74 -11.87
CA VAL A 474 -16.87 26.35 -11.14
C VAL A 474 -16.20 27.58 -10.58
N VAL A 475 -15.86 27.55 -9.29
CA VAL A 475 -15.17 28.64 -8.60
C VAL A 475 -14.20 28.06 -7.56
N ASP A 476 -12.98 28.59 -7.49
CA ASP A 476 -11.98 28.03 -6.58
C ASP A 476 -12.34 28.31 -5.11
N GLY A 477 -12.90 29.49 -4.81
CA GLY A 477 -13.34 29.88 -3.47
C GLY A 477 -12.22 30.19 -2.48
N SER A 478 -11.19 29.33 -2.42
CA SER A 478 -9.96 29.52 -1.65
C SER A 478 -8.79 28.85 -2.39
N GLY A 479 -7.55 29.13 -1.96
CA GLY A 479 -6.42 28.28 -2.25
C GLY A 479 -6.41 27.07 -1.31
N ILE A 480 -5.37 26.24 -1.43
CA ILE A 480 -5.19 25.07 -0.57
C ILE A 480 -4.90 25.52 0.87
N GLU A 481 -3.91 26.39 1.07
CA GLU A 481 -3.53 26.88 2.41
C GLU A 481 -3.86 28.36 2.64
N THR A 482 -4.10 29.11 1.54
CA THR A 482 -4.27 30.56 1.58
C THR A 482 -5.66 30.98 1.10
N ALA A 483 -6.21 32.03 1.70
CA ALA A 483 -7.45 32.63 1.22
C ALA A 483 -7.21 33.37 -0.12
N LEU A 484 -8.21 33.36 -1.00
CA LEU A 484 -8.19 34.15 -2.24
C LEU A 484 -8.98 35.45 -2.02
N PRO A 485 -8.46 36.63 -2.44
CA PRO A 485 -9.21 37.88 -2.39
C PRO A 485 -10.56 37.75 -3.12
N GLY A 486 -11.66 37.96 -2.41
CA GLY A 486 -13.02 37.83 -2.94
C GLY A 486 -13.48 36.38 -3.22
N GLY A 487 -12.65 35.37 -2.96
CA GLY A 487 -12.94 33.97 -3.28
C GLY A 487 -14.18 33.42 -2.58
N ILE A 488 -14.28 33.63 -1.26
CA ILE A 488 -15.47 33.19 -0.49
C ILE A 488 -16.75 33.87 -0.98
N ALA A 489 -16.70 35.16 -1.32
CA ALA A 489 -17.87 35.87 -1.84
C ALA A 489 -18.32 35.28 -3.20
N ALA A 490 -17.38 34.94 -4.08
CA ALA A 490 -17.67 34.26 -5.34
C ALA A 490 -18.26 32.85 -5.12
N ALA A 491 -17.74 32.10 -4.15
CA ALA A 491 -18.26 30.79 -3.78
C ALA A 491 -19.69 30.84 -3.25
N VAL A 492 -19.98 31.78 -2.34
CA VAL A 492 -21.34 32.01 -1.82
C VAL A 492 -22.30 32.42 -2.94
N ALA A 493 -21.88 33.30 -3.85
CA ALA A 493 -22.70 33.69 -5.00
C ALA A 493 -22.99 32.49 -5.93
N ALA A 494 -21.99 31.66 -6.22
CA ALA A 494 -22.15 30.46 -7.03
C ALA A 494 -23.10 29.45 -6.36
N ALA A 495 -22.95 29.20 -5.06
CA ALA A 495 -23.84 28.32 -4.29
C ALA A 495 -25.29 28.83 -4.30
N ASN A 496 -25.50 30.13 -4.07
CA ASN A 496 -26.85 30.73 -4.10
C ASN A 496 -27.53 30.59 -5.47
N ALA A 497 -26.75 30.70 -6.55
CA ALA A 497 -27.22 30.53 -7.93
C ALA A 497 -27.42 29.07 -8.35
N ALA A 498 -26.96 28.09 -7.57
CA ALA A 498 -27.07 26.67 -7.84
C ALA A 498 -28.21 26.00 -7.04
N ASP A 499 -28.55 24.78 -7.44
CA ASP A 499 -29.50 23.94 -6.72
C ASP A 499 -28.78 22.99 -5.73
N VAL A 500 -27.50 22.70 -6.00
CA VAL A 500 -26.59 21.94 -5.13
C VAL A 500 -25.17 22.48 -5.26
N ALA A 501 -24.45 22.55 -4.13
CA ALA A 501 -23.03 22.88 -4.10
C ALA A 501 -22.20 21.63 -3.80
N ILE A 502 -21.12 21.44 -4.55
CA ILE A 502 -20.14 20.37 -4.35
C ILE A 502 -18.82 21.04 -3.99
N LEU A 503 -18.38 20.83 -2.76
CA LEU A 503 -17.15 21.39 -2.18
C LEU A 503 -16.02 20.38 -2.31
N ALA A 504 -15.01 20.67 -3.13
CA ALA A 504 -13.81 19.86 -3.30
C ALA A 504 -12.66 20.46 -2.47
N VAL A 505 -12.43 19.87 -1.29
CA VAL A 505 -11.52 20.37 -0.26
C VAL A 505 -10.62 19.25 0.27
N GLY A 506 -9.59 19.60 1.05
CA GLY A 506 -8.68 18.67 1.69
C GLY A 506 -7.21 19.02 1.45
N GLU A 507 -6.41 18.02 1.11
CA GLU A 507 -4.96 18.10 1.03
C GLU A 507 -4.43 18.16 -0.41
N SER A 508 -3.35 18.93 -0.60
CA SER A 508 -2.50 18.77 -1.78
C SER A 508 -1.83 17.39 -1.76
N GLN A 509 -1.52 16.84 -2.93
CA GLN A 509 -0.71 15.62 -3.02
C GLN A 509 0.69 15.80 -2.40
N ARG A 510 1.17 17.04 -2.28
CA ARG A 510 2.44 17.39 -1.62
C ARG A 510 2.36 17.41 -0.08
N MET A 511 1.19 17.21 0.51
CA MET A 511 1.03 17.11 1.97
C MET A 511 1.11 15.66 2.46
N SER A 512 1.36 14.71 1.56
CA SER A 512 1.51 13.28 1.84
C SER A 512 2.68 12.72 1.04
N GLY A 513 3.05 11.47 1.29
CA GLY A 513 4.28 10.87 0.80
C GLY A 513 5.47 11.16 1.71
N GLU A 514 6.66 10.91 1.19
CA GLU A 514 7.89 10.97 1.96
C GLU A 514 8.26 12.38 2.42
N ALA A 515 8.74 12.45 3.67
CA ALA A 515 9.07 13.66 4.40
C ALA A 515 7.90 14.66 4.55
N GLN A 516 6.67 14.25 4.28
CA GLN A 516 5.46 15.09 4.40
C GLN A 516 4.64 14.76 5.65
N SER A 517 5.31 14.63 6.78
CA SER A 517 4.64 14.40 8.07
C SER A 517 3.94 15.67 8.54
N ARG A 518 2.74 15.52 9.13
CA ARG A 518 1.94 16.65 9.63
C ARG A 518 1.74 16.55 11.13
N SER A 519 2.12 17.60 11.86
CA SER A 519 1.82 17.70 13.29
C SER A 519 0.33 17.90 13.56
N ASP A 520 -0.40 18.52 12.62
CA ASP A 520 -1.84 18.69 12.66
C ASP A 520 -2.50 18.08 11.41
N ILE A 521 -3.37 17.09 11.59
CA ILE A 521 -4.02 16.31 10.51
C ILE A 521 -5.45 16.80 10.27
N VAL A 522 -5.61 18.10 10.13
CA VAL A 522 -6.89 18.77 9.84
C VAL A 522 -6.93 19.29 8.39
N ILE A 523 -8.10 19.72 7.95
CA ILE A 523 -8.26 20.46 6.69
C ILE A 523 -7.68 21.89 6.88
N PRO A 524 -6.94 22.44 5.90
CA PRO A 524 -6.40 23.79 5.99
C PRO A 524 -7.46 24.87 6.29
N ALA A 525 -7.10 25.84 7.12
CA ALA A 525 -8.05 26.85 7.64
C ALA A 525 -8.76 27.66 6.55
N ALA A 526 -8.08 28.01 5.46
CA ALA A 526 -8.68 28.75 4.34
C ALA A 526 -9.85 27.98 3.70
N GLN A 527 -9.73 26.65 3.64
CA GLN A 527 -10.78 25.79 3.10
C GLN A 527 -11.91 25.56 4.12
N LEU A 528 -11.62 25.49 5.42
CA LEU A 528 -12.65 25.41 6.46
C LEU A 528 -13.56 26.65 6.43
N GLN A 529 -12.99 27.84 6.33
CA GLN A 529 -13.75 29.10 6.20
C GLN A 529 -14.62 29.12 4.94
N LEU A 530 -14.12 28.57 3.83
CA LEU A 530 -14.88 28.41 2.59
C LEU A 530 -16.08 27.48 2.79
N VAL A 531 -15.87 26.31 3.42
CA VAL A 531 -16.94 25.34 3.68
C VAL A 531 -18.01 25.95 4.59
N GLU A 532 -17.63 26.59 5.68
CA GLU A 532 -18.55 27.26 6.61
C GLU A 532 -19.42 28.30 5.89
N ALA A 533 -18.81 29.16 5.07
CA ALA A 533 -19.53 30.19 4.33
C ALA A 533 -20.53 29.61 3.30
N VAL A 534 -20.17 28.52 2.62
CA VAL A 534 -21.05 27.87 1.65
C VAL A 534 -22.18 27.11 2.34
N VAL A 535 -21.91 26.39 3.43
CA VAL A 535 -22.94 25.72 4.23
C VAL A 535 -23.94 26.72 4.81
N ALA A 536 -23.48 27.91 5.23
CA ALA A 536 -24.34 28.98 5.74
C ALA A 536 -25.37 29.52 4.72
N THR A 537 -25.22 29.22 3.42
CA THR A 537 -26.24 29.56 2.41
C THR A 537 -27.53 28.74 2.52
N GLY A 538 -27.51 27.63 3.27
CA GLY A 538 -28.64 26.72 3.41
C GLY A 538 -28.90 25.84 2.19
N LYS A 539 -28.01 25.86 1.18
CA LYS A 539 -28.07 24.98 0.01
C LYS A 539 -27.67 23.55 0.38
N PRO A 540 -28.20 22.53 -0.33
CA PRO A 540 -27.66 21.19 -0.23
C PRO A 540 -26.17 21.18 -0.60
N VAL A 541 -25.34 20.62 0.28
CA VAL A 541 -23.89 20.58 0.14
C VAL A 541 -23.40 19.12 0.13
N VAL A 542 -22.54 18.81 -0.84
CA VAL A 542 -21.72 17.59 -0.89
C VAL A 542 -20.27 17.98 -0.68
N VAL A 543 -19.61 17.40 0.32
CA VAL A 543 -18.17 17.58 0.54
C VAL A 543 -17.42 16.39 -0.07
N LEU A 544 -16.47 16.69 -0.95
CA LEU A 544 -15.47 15.77 -1.49
C LEU A 544 -14.14 16.06 -0.80
N LEU A 545 -13.65 15.07 -0.06
CA LEU A 545 -12.42 15.16 0.72
C LEU A 545 -11.27 14.46 0.00
N SER A 546 -10.38 15.25 -0.60
CA SER A 546 -9.09 14.78 -1.12
C SER A 546 -8.08 14.69 0.02
N THR A 547 -7.45 13.53 0.26
CA THR A 547 -6.49 13.34 1.34
C THR A 547 -5.62 12.11 1.13
N GLY A 548 -4.43 12.08 1.74
CA GLY A 548 -3.56 10.90 1.78
C GLY A 548 -3.60 10.13 3.11
N ARG A 549 -4.48 10.50 4.05
CA ARG A 549 -4.50 9.99 5.44
C ARG A 549 -5.90 10.09 6.08
N GLY A 550 -6.08 9.52 7.26
CA GLY A 550 -7.22 9.83 8.11
C GLY A 550 -7.09 11.22 8.74
N LEU A 551 -8.06 12.10 8.52
CA LEU A 551 -8.06 13.46 9.08
C LEU A 551 -8.95 13.59 10.31
N ALA A 552 -8.57 14.49 11.23
CA ALA A 552 -9.45 14.99 12.28
C ALA A 552 -10.40 16.03 11.68
N LEU A 553 -11.64 15.61 11.39
CA LEU A 553 -12.65 16.48 10.77
C LEU A 553 -13.43 17.25 11.85
N SER A 554 -13.75 18.51 11.57
CA SER A 554 -14.46 19.38 12.50
C SER A 554 -15.43 20.33 11.79
N GLY A 555 -16.29 20.99 12.58
CA GLY A 555 -17.21 22.03 12.12
C GLY A 555 -18.11 21.59 10.97
N ALA A 556 -18.33 22.51 10.03
CA ALA A 556 -19.24 22.32 8.90
C ALA A 556 -18.86 21.16 7.97
N VAL A 557 -17.59 20.73 7.96
CA VAL A 557 -17.17 19.53 7.20
C VAL A 557 -17.66 18.25 7.88
N LEU A 558 -17.41 18.12 9.19
CA LEU A 558 -17.88 16.96 9.94
C LEU A 558 -19.40 16.87 9.90
N ASP A 559 -20.09 18.01 10.00
CA ASP A 559 -21.56 18.09 10.03
C ASP A 559 -22.21 18.11 8.64
N ALA A 560 -21.43 18.02 7.57
CA ALA A 560 -21.93 18.03 6.20
C ALA A 560 -22.96 16.93 5.95
N SER A 561 -24.03 17.27 5.22
CA SER A 561 -25.10 16.31 4.88
C SER A 561 -24.58 15.16 4.03
N SER A 562 -23.66 15.42 3.11
CA SER A 562 -22.98 14.38 2.32
C SER A 562 -21.48 14.59 2.36
N LEU A 563 -20.72 13.53 2.64
CA LEU A 563 -19.27 13.56 2.79
C LEU A 563 -18.66 12.31 2.15
N LEU A 564 -17.78 12.51 1.18
CA LEU A 564 -17.10 11.44 0.46
C LEU A 564 -15.59 11.67 0.57
N VAL A 565 -14.83 10.63 0.93
CA VAL A 565 -13.38 10.61 0.81
C VAL A 565 -13.03 10.17 -0.59
N THR A 566 -12.47 11.09 -1.36
CA THR A 566 -12.04 10.84 -2.74
C THR A 566 -10.58 10.48 -2.82
N TRP A 567 -9.77 10.72 -1.78
CA TRP A 567 -8.32 10.48 -1.81
C TRP A 567 -7.65 11.14 -3.03
N PHE A 568 -6.54 10.58 -3.51
CA PHE A 568 -5.97 10.82 -4.84
C PHE A 568 -6.23 9.59 -5.73
N LEU A 569 -6.98 9.77 -6.82
CA LEU A 569 -7.54 8.65 -7.62
C LEU A 569 -6.79 8.35 -8.92
N GLY A 570 -5.77 9.13 -9.27
CA GLY A 570 -4.96 8.86 -10.45
C GLY A 570 -5.51 9.51 -11.73
N SER A 571 -5.20 8.89 -12.86
CA SER A 571 -5.41 9.45 -14.20
C SER A 571 -6.86 9.79 -14.55
N GLU A 572 -7.81 9.07 -13.98
CA GLU A 572 -9.25 9.21 -14.28
C GLU A 572 -10.03 9.74 -13.09
N ALA A 573 -9.38 10.50 -12.20
CA ALA A 573 -9.94 10.98 -10.93
C ALA A 573 -11.30 11.68 -11.11
N GLY A 574 -11.39 12.70 -11.96
CA GLY A 574 -12.61 13.47 -12.15
C GLY A 574 -13.79 12.64 -12.68
N ARG A 575 -13.54 11.73 -13.63
CA ARG A 575 -14.56 10.81 -14.15
C ARG A 575 -15.00 9.79 -13.10
N SER A 576 -14.05 9.30 -12.30
CA SER A 576 -14.33 8.35 -11.22
C SER A 576 -15.23 8.96 -10.15
N ILE A 577 -14.98 10.22 -9.78
CA ILE A 577 -15.79 10.99 -8.83
C ILE A 577 -17.17 11.28 -9.42
N ALA A 578 -17.22 11.72 -10.69
CA ALA A 578 -18.48 11.98 -11.39
C ALA A 578 -19.37 10.72 -11.48
N ASP A 579 -18.78 9.55 -11.75
CA ASP A 579 -19.51 8.29 -11.80
C ASP A 579 -20.23 7.96 -10.49
N VAL A 580 -19.59 8.25 -9.35
CA VAL A 580 -20.19 8.06 -8.03
C VAL A 580 -21.24 9.14 -7.76
N LEU A 581 -20.89 10.43 -7.93
CA LEU A 581 -21.80 11.55 -7.67
C LEU A 581 -23.13 11.43 -8.40
N PHE A 582 -23.11 10.95 -9.65
CA PHE A 582 -24.29 10.87 -10.52
C PHE A 582 -24.80 9.44 -10.74
N GLY A 583 -24.42 8.51 -9.85
CA GLY A 583 -24.99 7.17 -9.78
C GLY A 583 -24.76 6.27 -11.00
N VAL A 584 -23.68 6.47 -11.75
CA VAL A 584 -23.20 5.46 -12.72
C VAL A 584 -22.74 4.22 -11.97
N VAL A 585 -22.04 4.42 -10.85
CA VAL A 585 -21.58 3.39 -9.94
C VAL A 585 -21.95 3.80 -8.52
N ALA A 586 -22.41 2.84 -7.71
CA ALA A 586 -22.63 3.09 -6.29
C ALA A 586 -21.29 3.12 -5.53
N PRO A 587 -21.11 4.00 -4.53
CA PRO A 587 -19.93 3.94 -3.68
C PRO A 587 -19.91 2.58 -2.98
N SER A 588 -18.72 1.97 -2.98
CA SER A 588 -18.50 0.59 -2.53
C SER A 588 -17.26 0.43 -1.67
N ALA A 589 -16.44 1.47 -1.54
CA ALA A 589 -15.24 1.42 -0.71
C ALA A 589 -15.58 1.53 0.78
N ARG A 590 -14.64 1.09 1.62
CA ARG A 590 -14.63 1.21 3.08
C ARG A 590 -13.31 1.85 3.51
N LEU A 591 -13.31 2.54 4.64
CA LEU A 591 -12.11 3.16 5.18
C LEU A 591 -11.04 2.09 5.49
N PRO A 592 -9.85 2.14 4.87
CA PRO A 592 -8.72 1.28 5.23
C PRO A 592 -8.00 1.76 6.50
N VAL A 593 -8.42 2.92 7.03
CA VAL A 593 -7.83 3.60 8.17
C VAL A 593 -8.86 4.40 8.94
N SER A 594 -8.73 4.47 10.26
CA SER A 594 -9.65 5.17 11.14
C SER A 594 -9.43 6.69 11.08
N PHE A 595 -10.52 7.45 11.02
CA PHE A 595 -10.50 8.91 11.17
C PHE A 595 -10.67 9.27 12.65
N PRO A 596 -9.69 9.92 13.29
CA PRO A 596 -9.80 10.32 14.69
C PRO A 596 -10.78 11.49 14.85
N HIS A 597 -11.23 11.73 16.08
CA HIS A 597 -11.94 12.96 16.48
C HIS A 597 -11.01 14.18 16.54
N ALA A 598 -9.74 13.97 16.94
CA ALA A 598 -8.76 15.04 17.06
C ALA A 598 -7.34 14.54 16.76
N THR A 599 -6.46 15.44 16.29
CA THR A 599 -5.06 15.08 16.01
C THR A 599 -4.35 14.48 17.22
N GLY A 600 -4.61 15.01 18.43
CA GLY A 600 -4.01 14.53 19.68
C GLY A 600 -4.38 13.09 20.07
N GLN A 601 -5.30 12.43 19.34
CA GLN A 601 -5.58 11.01 19.52
C GLN A 601 -4.53 10.11 18.85
N GLN A 602 -3.69 10.65 17.96
CA GLN A 602 -2.69 9.85 17.27
C GLN A 602 -1.56 9.38 18.23
N PRO A 603 -1.12 8.12 18.12
CA PRO A 603 -1.60 7.08 17.20
C PRO A 603 -2.93 6.45 17.63
N TYR A 604 -3.91 6.38 16.70
CA TYR A 604 -5.18 5.69 16.90
C TYR A 604 -5.42 4.62 15.82
N HIS A 605 -5.99 3.48 16.23
CA HIS A 605 -6.38 2.38 15.34
C HIS A 605 -7.46 1.51 16.01
N TYR A 606 -8.27 0.82 15.19
CA TYR A 606 -9.41 0.02 15.70
C TYR A 606 -8.97 -1.20 16.52
N ALA A 607 -7.83 -1.82 16.16
CA ALA A 607 -7.31 -3.03 16.79
C ALA A 607 -6.50 -2.74 18.06
N HIS A 608 -6.95 -1.76 18.86
CA HIS A 608 -6.33 -1.40 20.13
C HIS A 608 -6.70 -2.39 21.25
N LYS A 609 -5.99 -2.31 22.38
CA LYS A 609 -6.26 -3.15 23.57
C LYS A 609 -7.26 -2.46 24.50
N SER A 610 -8.03 -3.23 25.26
CA SER A 610 -9.08 -2.68 26.15
C SER A 610 -8.55 -1.88 27.35
N THR A 611 -7.27 -2.03 27.70
CA THR A 611 -6.66 -1.57 28.97
C THR A 611 -7.28 -2.22 30.22
N GLY A 612 -6.77 -1.89 31.42
CA GLY A 612 -7.37 -2.32 32.69
C GLY A 612 -8.55 -1.48 33.15
N ARG A 613 -8.86 -0.37 32.48
CA ARG A 613 -9.92 0.58 32.87
C ARG A 613 -10.71 1.10 31.66
N PRO A 614 -11.28 0.24 30.81
CA PRO A 614 -12.05 0.70 29.64
C PRO A 614 -13.19 1.63 30.06
N ASN A 615 -13.44 2.68 29.27
CA ASN A 615 -14.72 3.39 29.35
C ASN A 615 -15.79 2.51 28.71
N GLY A 616 -16.83 2.17 29.45
CA GLY A 616 -17.96 1.39 28.92
C GLY A 616 -18.77 2.19 27.89
N PRO A 617 -19.77 1.56 27.26
CA PRO A 617 -20.74 2.30 26.46
C PRO A 617 -21.49 3.30 27.36
N GLY A 618 -21.71 4.51 26.84
CA GLY A 618 -22.37 5.59 27.57
C GLY A 618 -21.45 6.80 27.82
N PRO A 619 -21.79 7.68 28.78
CA PRO A 619 -21.04 8.89 29.04
C PRO A 619 -19.61 8.59 29.52
N LEU A 620 -18.72 9.56 29.34
CA LEU A 620 -17.35 9.50 29.84
C LEU A 620 -17.37 9.48 31.38
N ALA A 621 -16.62 8.55 31.98
CA ALA A 621 -16.60 8.34 33.42
C ALA A 621 -15.20 8.56 33.99
N GLU A 622 -15.09 9.26 35.12
CA GLU A 622 -13.81 9.52 35.77
C GLU A 622 -12.98 8.24 36.00
N TYR A 623 -11.67 8.38 35.86
CA TYR A 623 -10.70 7.29 36.03
C TYR A 623 -10.85 6.11 35.04
N LYS A 624 -11.53 6.31 33.91
CA LYS A 624 -11.58 5.38 32.78
C LYS A 624 -10.71 5.84 31.60
N ALA A 625 -10.39 4.91 30.69
CA ALA A 625 -9.55 5.14 29.53
C ALA A 625 -10.32 5.88 28.42
N HIS A 626 -10.23 7.19 28.42
CA HIS A 626 -10.75 8.10 27.40
C HIS A 626 -9.99 9.44 27.46
N TYR A 627 -10.14 10.29 26.44
CA TYR A 627 -9.67 11.68 26.46
C TYR A 627 -10.70 12.54 27.20
N ARG A 628 -10.33 13.74 27.66
CA ARG A 628 -11.29 14.62 28.36
C ARG A 628 -12.50 14.95 27.49
N GLU A 629 -12.27 15.10 26.19
CA GLU A 629 -13.25 15.53 25.20
C GLU A 629 -13.94 14.35 24.50
N PHE A 630 -13.24 13.21 24.35
CA PHE A 630 -13.66 12.11 23.49
C PHE A 630 -13.47 10.75 24.12
N ALA A 631 -14.37 9.81 23.79
CA ALA A 631 -14.12 8.39 23.99
C ALA A 631 -12.88 7.95 23.19
N ASN A 632 -12.29 6.82 23.56
CA ASN A 632 -11.21 6.21 22.78
C ASN A 632 -11.77 5.42 21.59
N ASP A 633 -12.50 6.13 20.72
CA ASP A 633 -13.09 5.63 19.48
C ASP A 633 -12.77 6.56 18.28
N ALA A 634 -13.23 6.18 17.09
CA ALA A 634 -13.01 6.94 15.87
C ALA A 634 -14.25 7.79 15.53
N ALA A 635 -14.04 8.96 14.91
CA ALA A 635 -15.12 9.68 14.26
C ALA A 635 -15.70 8.87 13.09
N PHE A 636 -14.83 8.19 12.34
CA PHE A 636 -15.20 7.15 11.38
C PHE A 636 -14.21 5.99 11.48
N ALA A 637 -14.69 4.83 11.87
CA ALA A 637 -13.83 3.67 12.13
C ALA A 637 -13.29 3.03 10.84
N PHE A 638 -12.19 2.28 10.97
CA PHE A 638 -11.79 1.27 9.98
C PHE A 638 -13.00 0.46 9.49
N GLY A 639 -13.04 0.20 8.19
CA GLY A 639 -14.12 -0.52 7.54
C GLY A 639 -15.39 0.29 7.35
N HIS A 640 -15.50 1.55 7.81
CA HIS A 640 -16.70 2.37 7.59
C HIS A 640 -16.82 2.83 6.14
N GLY A 641 -18.03 2.80 5.59
CA GLY A 641 -18.33 3.33 4.27
C GLY A 641 -19.74 2.96 3.83
N LEU A 642 -20.47 3.94 3.34
CA LEU A 642 -21.86 3.81 2.91
C LEU A 642 -21.95 3.46 1.43
N THR A 643 -23.11 2.94 1.05
CA THR A 643 -23.55 2.76 -0.33
C THR A 643 -24.90 3.46 -0.54
N PHE A 644 -25.44 3.50 -1.75
CA PHE A 644 -26.76 4.10 -2.00
C PHE A 644 -27.93 3.22 -1.53
N GLY A 645 -27.70 1.91 -1.41
CA GLY A 645 -28.65 0.98 -0.78
C GLY A 645 -28.75 1.18 0.73
N LYS A 646 -29.75 0.55 1.35
CA LYS A 646 -29.94 0.54 2.81
C LYS A 646 -29.62 -0.86 3.32
N ILE A 647 -28.43 -1.04 3.89
CA ILE A 647 -27.93 -2.36 4.28
C ILE A 647 -28.22 -2.65 5.75
N SER A 648 -28.74 -3.85 6.03
CA SER A 648 -28.91 -4.37 7.38
C SER A 648 -28.36 -5.79 7.52
N TYR A 649 -27.97 -6.13 8.74
CA TYR A 649 -27.38 -7.41 9.11
C TYR A 649 -28.30 -8.10 10.12
N SER A 650 -28.57 -9.39 9.96
CA SER A 650 -29.47 -10.16 10.83
C SER A 650 -29.11 -11.64 10.84
N ASN A 651 -29.78 -12.42 11.69
CA ASN A 651 -29.71 -13.89 11.71
C ASN A 651 -28.28 -14.45 11.77
N LEU A 652 -27.50 -14.05 12.78
CA LEU A 652 -26.19 -14.67 13.00
C LEU A 652 -26.36 -16.15 13.34
N ASP A 653 -25.68 -17.00 12.58
CA ASP A 653 -25.47 -18.41 12.87
C ASP A 653 -23.98 -18.63 13.18
N THR A 654 -23.70 -19.18 14.36
CA THR A 654 -22.34 -19.48 14.82
C THR A 654 -21.89 -20.92 14.55
N GLY A 655 -22.67 -21.70 13.77
CA GLY A 655 -22.29 -23.05 13.34
C GLY A 655 -22.12 -24.04 14.49
N GLY A 656 -22.92 -23.88 15.57
CA GLY A 656 -22.81 -24.66 16.80
C GLY A 656 -21.83 -24.10 17.83
N GLY A 657 -21.15 -22.98 17.54
CA GLY A 657 -20.40 -22.20 18.51
C GLY A 657 -19.16 -22.87 19.09
N ARG A 658 -18.71 -24.01 18.54
CA ARG A 658 -17.55 -24.78 19.02
C ARG A 658 -16.58 -25.00 17.86
N LEU A 659 -15.40 -24.38 17.94
CA LEU A 659 -14.30 -24.62 17.01
C LEU A 659 -13.37 -25.68 17.61
N THR A 660 -13.10 -26.75 16.87
CA THR A 660 -12.16 -27.81 17.27
C THR A 660 -10.84 -27.68 16.51
N ALA A 661 -9.80 -28.37 16.96
CA ALA A 661 -8.50 -28.34 16.28
C ALA A 661 -8.52 -28.91 14.85
N GLU A 662 -9.46 -29.80 14.52
CA GLU A 662 -9.48 -30.58 13.27
C GLU A 662 -10.47 -30.06 12.21
N ALA A 663 -11.47 -29.26 12.60
CA ALA A 663 -12.52 -28.78 11.71
C ALA A 663 -12.70 -27.25 11.80
N GLY A 664 -12.90 -26.61 10.65
CA GLY A 664 -13.28 -25.19 10.58
C GLY A 664 -14.72 -24.96 11.07
N LEU A 665 -14.97 -23.80 11.67
CA LEU A 665 -16.29 -23.35 12.10
C LEU A 665 -16.88 -22.43 11.04
N THR A 666 -18.09 -22.74 10.58
CA THR A 666 -18.81 -21.89 9.63
C THR A 666 -19.63 -20.85 10.39
N LEU A 667 -19.39 -19.57 10.12
CA LEU A 667 -20.16 -18.44 10.64
C LEU A 667 -20.95 -17.83 9.49
N SER A 668 -22.22 -17.49 9.71
CA SER A 668 -23.01 -16.82 8.68
C SER A 668 -23.96 -15.76 9.22
N ALA A 669 -24.33 -14.80 8.38
CA ALA A 669 -25.34 -13.80 8.66
C ALA A 669 -26.14 -13.48 7.40
N THR A 670 -27.40 -13.06 7.56
CA THR A 670 -28.21 -12.51 6.48
C THR A 670 -27.92 -11.03 6.32
N VAL A 671 -27.52 -10.63 5.11
CA VAL A 671 -27.34 -9.23 4.71
C VAL A 671 -28.43 -8.84 3.73
N THR A 672 -29.16 -7.78 4.04
CA THR A 672 -30.34 -7.34 3.28
C THR A 672 -30.16 -5.92 2.79
N ASN A 673 -30.53 -5.67 1.53
CA ASN A 673 -30.69 -4.32 1.00
C ASN A 673 -32.17 -3.93 0.98
N SER A 674 -32.61 -3.13 1.95
CA SER A 674 -33.98 -2.59 2.01
C SER A 674 -34.16 -1.27 1.26
N GLY A 675 -33.10 -0.78 0.60
CA GLY A 675 -33.13 0.46 -0.16
C GLY A 675 -33.69 0.29 -1.57
N SER A 676 -33.78 1.42 -2.29
CA SER A 676 -34.23 1.49 -3.69
C SER A 676 -33.09 1.36 -4.70
N HIS A 677 -31.83 1.44 -4.27
CA HIS A 677 -30.65 1.33 -5.13
C HIS A 677 -29.94 0.00 -4.93
N ALA A 678 -29.33 -0.52 -5.99
CA ALA A 678 -28.40 -1.64 -5.86
C ALA A 678 -27.18 -1.23 -5.00
N ALA A 679 -26.62 -2.19 -4.30
CA ALA A 679 -25.50 -1.99 -3.38
C ALA A 679 -24.39 -3.00 -3.62
N ASP A 680 -23.16 -2.58 -3.42
CA ASP A 680 -21.99 -3.45 -3.27
C ASP A 680 -21.49 -3.30 -1.83
N GLU A 681 -21.68 -4.36 -1.05
CA GLU A 681 -21.41 -4.39 0.39
C GLU A 681 -20.16 -5.19 0.68
N VAL A 682 -19.27 -4.61 1.50
CA VAL A 682 -18.11 -5.29 2.07
C VAL A 682 -18.45 -5.77 3.49
N VAL A 683 -18.90 -7.01 3.57
CA VAL A 683 -19.24 -7.70 4.82
C VAL A 683 -17.95 -8.14 5.51
N GLN A 684 -17.75 -7.74 6.76
CA GLN A 684 -16.48 -7.95 7.48
C GLN A 684 -16.68 -8.87 8.70
N LEU A 685 -15.78 -9.84 8.86
CA LEU A 685 -15.70 -10.74 10.01
C LEU A 685 -14.62 -10.25 10.97
N TYR A 686 -15.03 -9.94 12.20
CA TYR A 686 -14.14 -9.59 13.30
C TYR A 686 -14.20 -10.63 14.41
N ILE A 687 -13.10 -10.78 15.13
CA ILE A 687 -13.05 -11.55 16.37
C ILE A 687 -12.46 -10.75 17.52
N GLN A 688 -12.74 -11.19 18.74
CA GLN A 688 -12.03 -10.83 19.96
C GLN A 688 -11.78 -12.12 20.74
N ASP A 689 -10.52 -12.40 21.00
CA ASP A 689 -10.16 -13.39 22.02
C ASP A 689 -10.35 -12.74 23.40
N VAL A 690 -11.29 -13.28 24.19
CA VAL A 690 -11.78 -12.63 25.41
C VAL A 690 -10.77 -12.76 26.54
N VAL A 691 -10.07 -13.89 26.62
CA VAL A 691 -9.10 -14.19 27.67
C VAL A 691 -7.96 -15.00 27.06
N ALA A 692 -6.75 -14.44 27.13
CA ALA A 692 -5.53 -15.11 26.71
C ALA A 692 -4.38 -14.75 27.66
N SER A 693 -3.28 -15.50 27.58
CA SER A 693 -2.07 -15.26 28.37
C SER A 693 -1.41 -13.90 28.12
N VAL A 694 -1.74 -13.25 27.01
CA VAL A 694 -1.37 -11.87 26.66
C VAL A 694 -2.61 -11.12 26.18
N THR A 695 -2.69 -9.82 26.44
CA THR A 695 -3.88 -9.04 26.13
C THR A 695 -4.13 -8.99 24.62
N GLN A 696 -5.38 -9.18 24.21
CA GLN A 696 -5.78 -9.26 22.81
C GLN A 696 -6.49 -7.97 22.35
N PRO A 697 -6.48 -7.65 21.04
CA PRO A 697 -7.21 -6.49 20.52
C PRO A 697 -8.70 -6.59 20.84
N VAL A 698 -9.36 -5.44 21.01
CA VAL A 698 -10.81 -5.39 21.24
C VAL A 698 -11.60 -5.95 20.05
N ARG A 699 -11.06 -5.81 18.83
CA ARG A 699 -11.51 -6.47 17.60
C ARG A 699 -10.31 -6.66 16.66
N ALA A 700 -10.33 -7.73 15.88
CA ALA A 700 -9.37 -7.99 14.81
C ALA A 700 -10.09 -8.56 13.57
N LEU A 701 -9.84 -8.00 12.39
CA LEU A 701 -10.39 -8.47 11.12
C LEU A 701 -9.79 -9.85 10.80
N LYS A 702 -10.66 -10.80 10.43
CA LYS A 702 -10.26 -12.16 10.03
C LYS A 702 -10.79 -12.58 8.67
N GLY A 703 -11.64 -11.75 8.06
CA GLY A 703 -12.12 -11.99 6.72
C GLY A 703 -13.07 -10.91 6.25
N PHE A 704 -13.24 -10.80 4.95
CA PHE A 704 -14.29 -9.99 4.35
C PHE A 704 -14.86 -10.69 3.10
N ARG A 705 -16.07 -10.29 2.71
CA ARG A 705 -16.75 -10.72 1.48
C ARG A 705 -17.41 -9.52 0.83
N ARG A 706 -17.12 -9.32 -0.45
CA ARG A 706 -17.86 -8.36 -1.29
C ARG A 706 -19.09 -9.05 -1.87
N ILE A 707 -20.25 -8.43 -1.76
CA ILE A 707 -21.50 -8.93 -2.32
C ILE A 707 -22.28 -7.82 -3.03
N ALA A 708 -22.83 -8.13 -4.20
CA ALA A 708 -23.77 -7.25 -4.89
C ALA A 708 -25.21 -7.60 -4.47
N LEU A 709 -25.99 -6.62 -4.03
CA LEU A 709 -27.39 -6.79 -3.59
C LEU A 709 -28.31 -5.88 -4.40
N LYS A 710 -29.31 -6.45 -5.06
CA LYS A 710 -30.42 -5.70 -5.67
C LYS A 710 -31.33 -5.10 -4.59
N PRO A 711 -32.14 -4.08 -4.92
CA PRO A 711 -33.21 -3.60 -4.04
C PRO A 711 -34.11 -4.75 -3.56
N GLY A 712 -34.34 -4.86 -2.26
CA GLY A 712 -35.13 -5.90 -1.61
C GLY A 712 -34.45 -7.27 -1.49
N GLU A 713 -33.21 -7.43 -1.99
CA GLU A 713 -32.51 -8.71 -1.92
C GLU A 713 -31.91 -8.95 -0.54
N ALA A 714 -32.02 -10.20 -0.06
CA ALA A 714 -31.34 -10.70 1.13
C ALA A 714 -30.43 -11.88 0.74
N ARG A 715 -29.20 -11.89 1.25
CA ARG A 715 -28.23 -12.99 1.03
C ARG A 715 -27.64 -13.47 2.34
N VAL A 716 -27.48 -14.78 2.46
CA VAL A 716 -26.67 -15.38 3.54
C VAL A 716 -25.21 -15.31 3.14
N VAL A 717 -24.39 -14.67 3.97
CA VAL A 717 -22.96 -14.53 3.77
C VAL A 717 -22.24 -15.42 4.76
N THR A 718 -21.29 -16.19 4.27
CA THR A 718 -20.64 -17.24 5.04
C THR A 718 -19.13 -17.02 5.11
N PHE A 719 -18.59 -17.25 6.30
CA PHE A 719 -17.17 -17.29 6.60
C PHE A 719 -16.80 -18.64 7.20
N THR A 720 -15.57 -19.07 6.96
CA THR A 720 -15.00 -20.25 7.62
C THR A 720 -13.85 -19.77 8.48
N LEU A 721 -13.98 -19.99 9.79
CA LEU A 721 -12.96 -19.68 10.78
C LEU A 721 -12.22 -20.98 11.14
N THR A 722 -10.90 -20.91 11.15
CA THR A 722 -10.02 -22.03 11.47
C THR A 722 -9.15 -21.69 12.67
N ARG A 723 -8.50 -22.69 13.26
CA ARG A 723 -7.54 -22.49 14.35
C ARG A 723 -6.42 -21.51 13.95
N SER A 724 -5.95 -21.54 12.71
CA SER A 724 -4.91 -20.62 12.22
C SER A 724 -5.35 -19.16 12.22
N ASP A 725 -6.64 -18.88 12.04
CA ASP A 725 -7.16 -17.51 12.07
C ASP A 725 -7.15 -16.93 13.49
N LEU A 726 -7.11 -17.79 14.51
CA LEU A 726 -7.10 -17.42 15.92
C LEU A 726 -5.68 -17.29 16.52
N LEU A 727 -4.64 -17.59 15.74
CA LEU A 727 -3.26 -17.51 16.23
C LEU A 727 -2.88 -16.08 16.61
N PHE A 728 -2.13 -15.96 17.70
CA PHE A 728 -1.45 -14.76 18.18
C PHE A 728 -0.06 -15.13 18.69
N ILE A 729 0.85 -14.16 18.82
CA ILE A 729 2.18 -14.42 19.37
C ILE A 729 2.07 -14.57 20.90
N GLY A 730 2.51 -15.71 21.45
CA GLY A 730 2.45 -16.09 22.87
C GLY A 730 3.58 -15.51 23.73
N ARG A 731 3.58 -15.77 25.04
CA ARG A 731 4.57 -15.19 25.98
C ARG A 731 6.03 -15.50 25.62
N ASP A 732 6.26 -16.64 25.00
CA ASP A 732 7.53 -17.17 24.48
C ASP A 732 7.88 -16.68 23.06
N LEU A 733 7.09 -15.75 22.50
CA LEU A 733 7.24 -15.20 21.15
C LEU A 733 6.97 -16.21 20.01
N VAL A 734 6.29 -17.32 20.33
CA VAL A 734 5.85 -18.32 19.34
C VAL A 734 4.36 -18.14 19.04
N ALA A 735 3.95 -18.35 17.78
CA ALA A 735 2.55 -18.32 17.40
C ALA A 735 1.78 -19.44 18.13
N THR A 736 0.72 -19.06 18.86
CA THR A 736 -0.10 -19.97 19.66
C THR A 736 -1.57 -19.54 19.62
N VAL A 737 -2.44 -20.40 20.13
CA VAL A 737 -3.84 -20.08 20.40
C VAL A 737 -4.29 -20.93 21.59
N GLU A 738 -5.04 -20.31 22.48
CA GLU A 738 -5.47 -20.89 23.75
C GLU A 738 -6.96 -21.30 23.67
N PRO A 739 -7.34 -22.46 24.22
CA PRO A 739 -8.75 -22.82 24.38
C PRO A 739 -9.46 -21.76 25.21
N GLY A 740 -10.64 -21.34 24.78
CA GLY A 740 -11.28 -20.18 25.38
C GLY A 740 -12.42 -19.62 24.57
N GLN A 741 -13.01 -18.55 25.12
CA GLN A 741 -14.14 -17.86 24.53
C GLN A 741 -13.65 -16.79 23.55
N PHE A 742 -14.27 -16.76 22.37
CA PHE A 742 -14.09 -15.71 21.38
C PHE A 742 -15.43 -15.04 21.11
N ARG A 743 -15.44 -13.70 21.07
CA ARG A 743 -16.56 -12.95 20.50
C ARG A 743 -16.33 -12.81 19.00
N VAL A 744 -17.41 -12.87 18.24
CA VAL A 744 -17.39 -12.76 16.77
C VAL A 744 -18.40 -11.72 16.33
N TRP A 745 -18.06 -10.97 15.29
CA TRP A 745 -18.96 -10.01 14.63
C TRP A 745 -18.95 -10.22 13.14
N ILE A 746 -20.13 -10.22 12.53
CA ILE A 746 -20.29 -9.98 11.10
C ILE A 746 -20.92 -8.59 10.97
N ALA A 747 -20.13 -7.62 10.52
CA ALA A 747 -20.46 -6.20 10.63
C ALA A 747 -20.02 -5.41 9.38
N PRO A 748 -20.62 -4.22 9.16
CA PRO A 748 -20.22 -3.34 8.07
C PRO A 748 -18.95 -2.53 8.35
N SER A 749 -18.47 -2.46 9.60
CA SER A 749 -17.23 -1.76 9.98
C SER A 749 -16.72 -2.23 11.35
N ALA A 750 -15.50 -1.84 11.71
CA ALA A 750 -14.86 -2.26 12.95
C ALA A 750 -15.56 -1.80 14.22
N GLN A 751 -16.36 -0.72 14.20
CA GLN A 751 -17.07 -0.22 15.39
C GLN A 751 -18.59 -0.28 15.26
N ALA A 752 -19.12 -0.74 14.13
CA ALA A 752 -20.55 -1.03 14.02
C ALA A 752 -20.95 -2.24 14.88
N GLU A 753 -22.20 -2.26 15.33
CA GLU A 753 -22.75 -3.40 16.08
C GLU A 753 -22.86 -4.64 15.19
N GLY A 754 -23.34 -4.47 13.95
CA GLY A 754 -23.57 -5.57 13.02
C GLY A 754 -24.45 -6.66 13.63
N VAL A 755 -24.06 -7.91 13.46
CA VAL A 755 -24.53 -9.01 14.31
C VAL A 755 -23.34 -9.63 15.05
N ALA A 756 -23.54 -9.89 16.34
CA ALA A 756 -22.49 -10.35 17.25
C ALA A 756 -22.88 -11.63 17.98
N GLY A 757 -21.91 -12.47 18.27
CA GLY A 757 -22.11 -13.73 18.97
C GLY A 757 -20.86 -14.20 19.68
N THR A 758 -20.88 -15.43 20.16
CA THR A 758 -19.77 -16.04 20.89
C THR A 758 -19.54 -17.45 20.39
N ILE A 759 -18.27 -17.83 20.31
CA ILE A 759 -17.81 -19.18 20.01
C ILE A 759 -16.79 -19.60 21.08
N THR A 760 -16.48 -20.89 21.15
CA THR A 760 -15.46 -21.44 22.05
C THR A 760 -14.49 -22.30 21.24
N LEU A 761 -13.20 -22.05 21.38
CA LEU A 761 -12.16 -22.98 20.94
C LEU A 761 -11.99 -24.05 22.03
N VAL A 762 -12.11 -25.31 21.64
CA VAL A 762 -12.09 -26.47 22.54
C VAL A 762 -10.88 -27.37 22.34
#